data_AF-A0AAV1YKB7-F1
#
_entry.id   AF-A0AAV1YKB7-F1
#
_cell.length_a   1.000
_cell.length_b   1.000
_cell.length_c   1.000
_cell.angle_alpha   90.00
_cell.angle_beta   90.00
_cell.angle_gamma   90.00
#
_symmetry.space_group_name_H-M   'P 1'
#
loop_
_entity.id
_entity.type
_entity.pdbx_description
1 polymer ?
#
loop_
_entity_poly.entity_id
_entity_poly.type
_entity_poly.pdbx_seq_one_letter_code
_entity_poly.pdbx_strand_id
1 'polypeptide(L)'
;MSIQWRTSVGNILSYINPSIKNYLLPEAEKNKEVVLHTKAFEPMVTLRLLQINNLRLKGKFLPSELKCLQWRGCPLQYISLETWPRELAVLDLSNSKKLENFWGWKGFKVPENLMVLNLSYCIQLASIPDLSGCGRLEKIVLENCISLTRIHESFGSLITLRSLNLTRCSNLIELPSDVSGLKHLESLYLSGCLKLKALPENIGSLKSLKTLLADKTAIKEIPESIFRLAKLEQLILDGCQHLTRLPNCIGHLSSLQELSLNDSGLEELPNTIGSLKNLDKLSLMCKSLTVIPDSIGNLISLTGLWANRSAIRELPSSIGSLSYLRELSVGNCKFLSKLPDSIKALASVVELQLDGTAITNLPDQIGEMKLLRKLEMMNCSNLESLPESIGNLASLVTLNIFNGKIRELPESIGSLENLVNLRLNKCRMLRMLPASIGNLKSLYHFFMEETAMSDLPESFGMLSSLRTLRMAKRPDSVTYNNSILAEPEVPVSNDNLNYFVLPSSFCNLTMLIELDARAWNISGKIPDDFEKLSSLETLKFGQNNFHTLPSSLKGLSVLKILELPNCNELIFLPPLPSSLIELNVENCSALESIHDISNLESLQELKLTNCVKVMDIPGLENLKSLRRLYLSGCSACSSHVTKRLSKVALRNLQNLSMPGTRLPEWFSGQTVNFSKPKNLELKAVIVGVIISINHNINIPNITRDHMPGVIDVEANVLKLGKRLYTTTLNIRGIPKTDEEHIHLCRYKDNHPLIAFLRDSDTFCVTKRDPPLDKGLELKKCGVHFIFDGDDDYDGEEESLDIGLQSVSEKLAEFFRISEGGSAMYTTDIEDECQKRLETLDQEEFKSSSRLYIILKKSSVIFFLVSLIFMLLSWFCLRFIL
;
A
#
# COMPACT_ATOMS: atom_id res chain seq x y z
N MET A 1 -41.92 36.89 2.33
CA MET A 1 -42.51 37.50 1.12
C MET A 1 -42.30 36.51 -0.03
N SER A 2 -43.30 35.92 -0.71
CA SER A 2 -44.41 36.51 -1.53
C SER A 2 -43.86 37.23 -2.78
N ILE A 3 -44.31 37.03 -4.03
CA ILE A 3 -45.52 36.40 -4.63
C ILE A 3 -45.14 35.95 -6.11
N GLN A 4 -45.86 35.23 -6.99
CA GLN A 4 -47.28 34.88 -7.22
C GLN A 4 -47.44 33.45 -7.87
N TRP A 5 -48.40 33.23 -8.78
CA TRP A 5 -48.75 31.98 -9.52
C TRP A 5 -49.49 32.32 -10.86
N ARG A 6 -49.54 31.38 -11.84
CA ARG A 6 -50.48 31.18 -13.00
C ARG A 6 -49.75 30.92 -14.35
N THR A 7 -50.20 30.22 -15.41
CA THR A 7 -51.09 29.05 -15.73
C THR A 7 -51.82 29.29 -17.08
N SER A 8 -51.60 28.45 -18.12
CA SER A 8 -52.59 27.95 -19.14
C SER A 8 -51.87 27.29 -20.36
N VAL A 9 -52.21 26.06 -20.79
CA VAL A 9 -53.09 25.67 -21.94
C VAL A 9 -52.64 26.30 -23.27
N GLY A 10 -52.22 25.59 -24.34
CA GLY A 10 -52.84 24.48 -25.11
C GLY A 10 -53.03 24.97 -26.57
N ASN A 11 -53.22 24.19 -27.65
CA ASN A 11 -53.36 22.74 -27.90
C ASN A 11 -53.14 22.49 -29.44
N ILE A 12 -53.41 21.28 -29.99
CA ILE A 12 -53.40 20.90 -31.44
C ILE A 12 -51.95 20.63 -31.98
N LEU A 13 -51.49 19.38 -32.22
CA LEU A 13 -51.81 18.42 -33.31
C LEU A 13 -51.29 18.88 -34.70
N SER A 14 -50.77 18.04 -35.62
CA SER A 14 -50.34 16.62 -35.61
C SER A 14 -49.67 16.28 -36.96
N TYR A 15 -48.70 15.35 -37.03
CA TYR A 15 -48.54 14.28 -38.05
C TYR A 15 -47.15 13.59 -38.02
N ILE A 16 -47.06 12.50 -37.24
CA ILE A 16 -46.30 11.24 -37.47
C ILE A 16 -44.86 11.29 -38.04
N ASN A 17 -43.89 10.89 -37.21
CA ASN A 17 -42.87 9.88 -37.58
C ASN A 17 -42.35 9.15 -36.31
N PRO A 18 -42.40 7.81 -36.18
CA PRO A 18 -42.01 7.07 -34.97
C PRO A 18 -40.53 7.14 -34.54
N SER A 19 -39.65 7.75 -35.33
CA SER A 19 -38.19 7.73 -35.09
C SER A 19 -37.66 8.83 -34.16
N ILE A 20 -38.43 9.88 -33.86
CA ILE A 20 -38.02 10.96 -32.94
C ILE A 20 -38.32 10.55 -31.48
N LYS A 21 -37.67 9.48 -31.02
CA LYS A 21 -37.89 8.87 -29.69
C LYS A 21 -36.67 8.91 -28.76
N ASN A 22 -35.50 9.28 -29.28
CA ASN A 22 -34.21 9.17 -28.57
C ASN A 22 -33.50 10.51 -28.28
N TYR A 23 -34.04 11.65 -28.71
CA TYR A 23 -33.47 12.98 -28.43
C TYR A 23 -34.57 13.93 -27.95
N LEU A 24 -34.22 14.80 -26.99
CA LEU A 24 -35.12 15.64 -26.19
C LEU A 24 -35.92 14.91 -25.08
N LEU A 25 -35.20 14.14 -24.25
CA LEU A 25 -35.52 14.07 -22.81
C LEU A 25 -35.37 15.49 -22.21
N PRO A 26 -36.33 15.94 -21.38
CA PRO A 26 -36.06 15.97 -19.94
C PRO A 26 -37.18 15.41 -19.03
N GLU A 27 -36.76 14.99 -17.83
CA GLU A 27 -37.50 15.16 -16.56
C GLU A 27 -38.86 14.43 -16.33
N ALA A 28 -39.17 13.35 -17.05
CA ALA A 28 -40.39 12.54 -16.82
C ALA A 28 -40.19 11.11 -16.27
N GLU A 29 -38.95 10.64 -16.03
CA GLU A 29 -38.67 9.24 -15.61
C GLU A 29 -37.95 9.09 -14.25
N LYS A 30 -38.44 9.80 -13.21
CA LYS A 30 -38.11 9.48 -11.80
C LYS A 30 -39.37 9.22 -10.99
N ASN A 31 -39.31 8.20 -10.14
CA ASN A 31 -40.35 7.78 -9.18
C ASN A 31 -41.66 7.21 -9.76
N LYS A 32 -41.57 6.06 -10.46
CA LYS A 32 -42.67 5.08 -10.45
C LYS A 32 -42.76 4.45 -9.05
N GLU A 33 -43.28 5.18 -8.05
CA GLU A 33 -43.62 4.60 -6.73
C GLU A 33 -44.71 3.53 -6.93
N VAL A 34 -44.35 2.25 -6.83
CA VAL A 34 -45.32 1.15 -6.95
C VAL A 34 -46.19 1.11 -5.69
N VAL A 35 -47.49 1.28 -5.90
CA VAL A 35 -48.50 1.38 -4.83
C VAL A 35 -49.21 0.04 -4.63
N LEU A 36 -49.04 -0.55 -3.45
CA LEU A 36 -49.82 -1.71 -3.01
C LEU A 36 -51.10 -1.26 -2.31
N HIS A 37 -52.25 -1.61 -2.87
CA HIS A 37 -53.55 -1.34 -2.25
C HIS A 37 -53.89 -2.41 -1.21
N THR A 38 -54.16 -1.98 0.03
CA THR A 38 -54.45 -2.86 1.18
C THR A 38 -55.56 -3.90 0.94
N LYS A 39 -56.56 -3.58 0.11
CA LYS A 39 -57.63 -4.50 -0.30
C LYS A 39 -57.12 -5.82 -0.92
N ALA A 40 -55.92 -5.84 -1.51
CA ALA A 40 -55.33 -7.06 -2.04
C ALA A 40 -55.04 -8.11 -0.94
N PHE A 41 -54.86 -7.70 0.31
CA PHE A 41 -54.61 -8.58 1.45
C PHE A 41 -55.89 -8.98 2.20
N GLU A 42 -57.03 -8.35 1.89
CA GLU A 42 -58.33 -8.58 2.56
C GLU A 42 -58.79 -10.06 2.54
N PRO A 43 -58.66 -10.84 1.45
CA PRO A 43 -58.95 -12.27 1.46
C PRO A 43 -57.84 -13.16 2.08
N MET A 44 -56.67 -12.61 2.41
CA MET A 44 -55.50 -13.36 2.87
C MET A 44 -55.55 -13.63 4.39
N VAL A 45 -56.65 -14.19 4.87
CA VAL A 45 -56.96 -14.35 6.31
C VAL A 45 -55.95 -15.20 7.09
N THR A 46 -55.15 -16.04 6.44
CA THR A 46 -54.10 -16.87 7.07
C THR A 46 -52.71 -16.23 7.07
N LEU A 47 -52.53 -15.02 6.52
CA LEU A 47 -51.23 -14.39 6.31
C LEU A 47 -50.52 -14.05 7.63
N ARG A 48 -49.39 -14.73 7.91
CA ARG A 48 -48.59 -14.52 9.15
C ARG A 48 -47.39 -13.58 8.98
N LEU A 49 -46.83 -13.51 7.77
CA LEU A 49 -45.66 -12.69 7.42
C LEU A 49 -45.97 -11.90 6.15
N LEU A 50 -45.67 -10.60 6.16
CA LEU A 50 -45.79 -9.72 5.00
C LEU A 50 -44.49 -8.94 4.81
N GLN A 51 -43.91 -9.01 3.60
CA GLN A 51 -42.70 -8.29 3.22
C GLN A 51 -43.01 -7.36 2.04
N ILE A 52 -42.89 -6.05 2.25
CA ILE A 52 -43.28 -4.99 1.28
C ILE A 52 -42.20 -3.91 1.13
N ASN A 53 -40.94 -4.35 1.06
CA ASN A 53 -39.76 -3.46 1.03
C ASN A 53 -39.77 -2.51 -0.19
N ASN A 54 -39.47 -1.23 0.04
CA ASN A 54 -39.41 -0.14 -0.94
C ASN A 54 -40.75 0.17 -1.66
N LEU A 55 -41.88 -0.38 -1.19
CA LEU A 55 -43.21 -0.19 -1.79
C LEU A 55 -44.07 0.76 -0.97
N ARG A 56 -45.05 1.40 -1.61
CA ARG A 56 -45.99 2.31 -0.94
C ARG A 56 -47.32 1.62 -0.66
N LEU A 57 -47.58 1.30 0.60
CA LEU A 57 -48.90 0.80 1.01
C LEU A 57 -49.95 1.94 0.95
N LYS A 58 -51.16 1.65 0.44
CA LYS A 58 -52.28 2.60 0.39
C LYS A 58 -53.60 1.96 0.87
N GLY A 59 -54.18 2.57 1.89
CA GLY A 59 -55.48 2.20 2.50
C GLY A 59 -55.33 1.92 4.00
N LYS A 60 -56.37 1.33 4.60
CA LYS A 60 -56.65 1.43 6.05
C LYS A 60 -56.26 0.21 6.90
N PHE A 61 -56.22 -0.98 6.30
CA PHE A 61 -56.23 -2.25 7.02
C PHE A 61 -55.12 -3.21 6.57
N LEU A 62 -54.74 -4.12 7.46
CA LEU A 62 -53.91 -5.30 7.20
C LEU A 62 -54.58 -6.51 7.88
N PRO A 63 -54.33 -7.76 7.45
CA PRO A 63 -54.95 -8.95 8.05
C PRO A 63 -54.70 -9.01 9.56
N SER A 64 -55.75 -9.20 10.36
CA SER A 64 -55.68 -9.19 11.84
C SER A 64 -54.71 -10.23 12.41
N GLU A 65 -54.57 -11.34 11.68
CA GLU A 65 -53.76 -12.52 11.95
C GLU A 65 -52.26 -12.35 11.65
N LEU A 66 -51.85 -11.19 11.12
CA LEU A 66 -50.46 -10.91 10.73
C LEU A 66 -49.54 -10.76 11.95
N LYS A 67 -48.47 -11.57 12.01
CA LYS A 67 -47.51 -11.60 13.13
C LYS A 67 -46.22 -10.82 12.87
N CYS A 68 -45.80 -10.72 11.61
CA CYS A 68 -44.60 -9.98 11.21
C CYS A 68 -44.88 -9.10 9.98
N LEU A 69 -44.57 -7.82 10.10
CA LEU A 69 -44.58 -6.85 8.99
C LEU A 69 -43.16 -6.31 8.77
N GLN A 70 -42.57 -6.66 7.62
CA GLN A 70 -41.30 -6.11 7.17
C GLN A 70 -41.56 -5.15 6.01
N TRP A 71 -41.32 -3.87 6.24
CA TRP A 71 -41.56 -2.77 5.30
C TRP A 71 -40.33 -1.88 5.23
N ARG A 72 -39.17 -2.48 4.90
CA ARG A 72 -37.91 -1.73 4.81
C ARG A 72 -37.97 -0.69 3.71
N GLY A 73 -37.40 0.49 3.92
CA GLY A 73 -37.46 1.56 2.93
C GLY A 73 -38.87 2.11 2.71
N CYS A 74 -39.67 2.22 3.77
CA CYS A 74 -41.01 2.81 3.68
C CYS A 74 -40.92 4.25 3.12
N PRO A 75 -41.67 4.59 2.04
CA PRO A 75 -41.58 5.88 1.38
C PRO A 75 -42.46 6.98 2.03
N LEU A 76 -43.02 6.75 3.22
CA LEU A 76 -43.90 7.67 3.93
C LEU A 76 -43.14 8.49 4.99
N GLN A 77 -43.55 9.74 5.21
CA GLN A 77 -43.02 10.59 6.29
C GLN A 77 -43.58 10.24 7.68
N TYR A 78 -44.78 9.64 7.70
CA TYR A 78 -45.49 9.19 8.89
C TYR A 78 -46.37 7.99 8.53
N ILE A 79 -46.63 7.10 9.49
CA ILE A 79 -47.48 5.93 9.29
C ILE A 79 -48.94 6.35 9.48
N SER A 80 -49.80 5.98 8.52
CA SER A 80 -51.22 6.41 8.44
C SER A 80 -52.21 5.24 8.49
N LEU A 81 -51.83 4.15 9.17
CA LEU A 81 -52.72 3.02 9.46
C LEU A 81 -53.70 3.41 10.58
N GLU A 82 -54.99 3.22 10.33
CA GLU A 82 -56.05 3.49 11.34
C GLU A 82 -56.11 2.39 12.40
N THR A 83 -55.72 1.16 12.04
CA THR A 83 -55.61 0.01 12.95
C THR A 83 -54.42 -0.87 12.58
N TRP A 84 -53.66 -1.30 13.58
CA TRP A 84 -52.63 -2.34 13.43
C TRP A 84 -53.25 -3.76 13.53
N PRO A 85 -52.61 -4.79 12.95
CA PRO A 85 -52.98 -6.19 13.20
C PRO A 85 -52.92 -6.53 14.69
N ARG A 86 -53.85 -7.36 15.17
CA ARG A 86 -53.92 -7.75 16.58
C ARG A 86 -52.73 -8.61 16.99
N GLU A 87 -52.30 -9.51 16.12
CA GLU A 87 -51.25 -10.49 16.39
C GLU A 87 -49.82 -9.99 16.09
N LEU A 88 -49.63 -8.69 15.78
CA LEU A 88 -48.36 -8.14 15.32
C LEU A 88 -47.28 -8.14 16.41
N ALA A 89 -46.36 -9.11 16.34
CA ALA A 89 -45.23 -9.24 17.26
C ALA A 89 -43.94 -8.59 16.72
N VAL A 90 -43.76 -8.49 15.39
CA VAL A 90 -42.54 -7.93 14.78
C VAL A 90 -42.89 -6.87 13.74
N LEU A 91 -42.26 -5.69 13.87
CA LEU A 91 -42.37 -4.58 12.93
C LEU A 91 -40.97 -4.08 12.53
N ASP A 92 -40.59 -4.32 11.28
CA ASP A 92 -39.31 -3.89 10.71
C ASP A 92 -39.53 -2.84 9.62
N LEU A 93 -39.24 -1.58 9.98
CA LEU A 93 -39.32 -0.40 9.13
C LEU A 93 -37.92 0.19 8.86
N SER A 94 -36.87 -0.61 8.94
CA SER A 94 -35.50 -0.13 8.74
C SER A 94 -35.26 0.48 7.34
N ASN A 95 -34.27 1.38 7.24
CA ASN A 95 -33.90 2.13 6.04
C ASN A 95 -35.03 3.03 5.48
N SER A 96 -36.05 3.36 6.28
CA SER A 96 -37.15 4.25 5.88
C SER A 96 -36.72 5.72 5.93
N LYS A 97 -35.88 6.13 4.96
CA LYS A 97 -35.15 7.42 4.99
C LYS A 97 -36.02 8.68 5.03
N LYS A 98 -37.29 8.59 4.62
CA LYS A 98 -38.28 9.68 4.65
C LYS A 98 -39.01 9.83 5.99
N LEU A 99 -38.90 8.85 6.90
CA LEU A 99 -39.72 8.75 8.11
C LEU A 99 -39.24 9.78 9.16
N GLU A 100 -40.04 10.82 9.39
CA GLU A 100 -39.72 11.93 10.30
C GLU A 100 -40.27 11.68 11.72
N ASN A 101 -41.50 11.16 11.80
CA ASN A 101 -42.20 10.82 13.04
C ASN A 101 -42.95 9.49 12.87
N PHE A 102 -42.88 8.60 13.86
CA PHE A 102 -43.43 7.25 13.76
C PHE A 102 -44.98 7.22 13.76
N TRP A 103 -45.61 7.95 14.69
CA TRP A 103 -47.05 8.16 14.76
C TRP A 103 -47.37 9.67 14.76
N GLY A 104 -48.51 10.05 14.18
CA GLY A 104 -48.98 11.44 14.23
C GLY A 104 -49.48 11.83 15.64
N TRP A 105 -49.32 13.10 16.02
CA TRP A 105 -49.58 13.66 17.36
C TRP A 105 -51.05 13.62 17.86
N LYS A 106 -51.94 12.81 17.27
CA LYS A 106 -53.34 12.64 17.69
C LYS A 106 -53.83 11.20 17.52
N GLY A 107 -54.00 10.49 18.64
CA GLY A 107 -55.03 9.45 18.80
C GLY A 107 -54.85 8.09 18.12
N PHE A 108 -53.71 7.79 17.49
CA PHE A 108 -53.47 6.46 16.92
C PHE A 108 -53.18 5.41 18.00
N LYS A 109 -53.86 4.27 17.94
CA LYS A 109 -53.59 3.13 18.83
C LYS A 109 -52.27 2.45 18.47
N VAL A 110 -51.58 1.96 19.49
CA VAL A 110 -50.32 1.22 19.38
C VAL A 110 -50.58 -0.27 19.12
N PRO A 111 -49.65 -1.02 18.51
CA PRO A 111 -49.74 -2.48 18.43
C PRO A 111 -49.45 -3.12 19.81
N GLU A 112 -50.50 -3.44 20.56
CA GLU A 112 -50.47 -3.96 21.95
C GLU A 112 -49.61 -5.24 22.11
N ASN A 113 -49.47 -6.05 21.05
CA ASN A 113 -48.70 -7.30 21.05
C ASN A 113 -47.25 -7.18 20.53
N LEU A 114 -46.76 -5.98 20.23
CA LEU A 114 -45.45 -5.80 19.60
C LEU A 114 -44.29 -6.19 20.55
N MET A 115 -43.47 -7.14 20.11
CA MET A 115 -42.28 -7.62 20.81
C MET A 115 -40.97 -7.04 20.24
N VAL A 116 -40.92 -6.80 18.93
CA VAL A 116 -39.71 -6.30 18.24
C VAL A 116 -40.05 -5.13 17.33
N LEU A 117 -39.39 -4.00 17.57
CA LEU A 117 -39.43 -2.80 16.74
C LEU A 117 -38.04 -2.53 16.12
N ASN A 118 -37.92 -2.62 14.80
CA ASN A 118 -36.71 -2.20 14.08
C ASN A 118 -36.97 -0.93 13.24
N LEU A 119 -36.21 0.10 13.54
CA LEU A 119 -36.21 1.43 12.93
C LEU A 119 -34.80 1.85 12.47
N SER A 120 -33.83 0.93 12.41
CA SER A 120 -32.46 1.28 12.02
C SER A 120 -32.40 1.99 10.66
N TYR A 121 -31.44 2.91 10.48
CA TYR A 121 -31.25 3.70 9.26
C TYR A 121 -32.46 4.60 8.87
N CYS A 122 -33.40 4.86 9.79
CA CYS A 122 -34.42 5.91 9.63
C CYS A 122 -33.81 7.29 9.88
N ILE A 123 -32.97 7.74 8.94
CA ILE A 123 -32.08 8.90 9.12
C ILE A 123 -32.78 10.23 9.45
N GLN A 124 -34.06 10.41 9.07
CA GLN A 124 -34.85 11.62 9.35
C GLN A 124 -35.67 11.56 10.65
N LEU A 125 -35.68 10.42 11.37
CA LEU A 125 -36.48 10.23 12.57
C LEU A 125 -36.01 11.16 13.68
N ALA A 126 -36.77 12.23 13.97
CA ALA A 126 -36.36 13.29 14.89
C ALA A 126 -36.62 12.93 16.37
N SER A 127 -37.70 12.20 16.61
CA SER A 127 -38.15 11.69 17.91
C SER A 127 -38.92 10.38 17.75
N ILE A 128 -39.04 9.65 18.87
CA ILE A 128 -39.88 8.46 18.98
C ILE A 128 -41.12 8.87 19.78
N PRO A 129 -42.35 8.45 19.42
CA PRO A 129 -43.55 8.75 20.20
C PRO A 129 -43.54 8.04 21.56
N ASP A 130 -44.57 8.32 22.35
CA ASP A 130 -44.96 7.50 23.48
C ASP A 130 -45.05 6.01 23.08
N LEU A 131 -44.55 5.11 23.94
CA LEU A 131 -44.64 3.65 23.78
C LEU A 131 -45.40 2.98 24.96
N SER A 132 -46.09 3.76 25.80
CA SER A 132 -46.80 3.31 27.02
C SER A 132 -47.69 2.07 26.82
N GLY A 133 -48.38 1.96 25.68
CA GLY A 133 -49.24 0.81 25.36
C GLY A 133 -48.51 -0.44 24.85
N CYS A 134 -47.21 -0.38 24.55
CA CYS A 134 -46.43 -1.49 23.97
C CYS A 134 -45.93 -2.47 25.05
N GLY A 135 -46.83 -2.96 25.91
CA GLY A 135 -46.53 -3.72 27.12
C GLY A 135 -45.92 -5.12 26.94
N ARG A 136 -45.53 -5.50 25.71
CA ARG A 136 -44.84 -6.76 25.37
C ARG A 136 -43.49 -6.54 24.66
N LEU A 137 -43.03 -5.29 24.53
CA LEU A 137 -41.87 -4.93 23.73
C LEU A 137 -40.58 -5.39 24.41
N GLU A 138 -39.87 -6.34 23.78
CA GLU A 138 -38.62 -6.94 24.27
C GLU A 138 -37.38 -6.36 23.57
N LYS A 139 -37.49 -5.91 22.31
CA LYS A 139 -36.34 -5.40 21.54
C LYS A 139 -36.68 -4.17 20.70
N ILE A 140 -35.85 -3.13 20.83
CA ILE A 140 -35.91 -1.90 20.04
C ILE A 140 -34.56 -1.67 19.36
N VAL A 141 -34.56 -1.44 18.05
CA VAL A 141 -33.35 -1.17 17.26
C VAL A 141 -33.53 0.14 16.49
N LEU A 142 -32.67 1.12 16.78
CA LEU A 142 -32.66 2.48 16.23
C LEU A 142 -31.30 2.84 15.63
N GLU A 143 -30.45 1.84 15.33
CA GLU A 143 -29.10 2.03 14.83
C GLU A 143 -29.06 3.05 13.67
N ASN A 144 -28.17 4.04 13.74
CA ASN A 144 -27.95 5.05 12.71
C ASN A 144 -29.17 5.95 12.40
N CYS A 145 -30.08 6.17 13.35
CA CYS A 145 -31.10 7.22 13.29
C CYS A 145 -30.46 8.60 13.57
N ILE A 146 -29.72 9.14 12.60
CA ILE A 146 -28.85 10.32 12.81
C ILE A 146 -29.58 11.59 13.26
N SER A 147 -30.85 11.80 12.89
CA SER A 147 -31.65 12.95 13.35
C SER A 147 -32.28 12.79 14.73
N LEU A 148 -32.18 11.63 15.38
CA LEU A 148 -32.81 11.38 16.67
C LEU A 148 -32.16 12.25 17.75
N THR A 149 -32.90 13.21 18.30
CA THR A 149 -32.38 14.15 19.33
C THR A 149 -32.75 13.73 20.75
N ARG A 150 -33.91 13.10 20.91
CA ARG A 150 -34.54 12.76 22.20
C ARG A 150 -35.33 11.46 22.10
N ILE A 151 -35.43 10.77 23.22
CA ILE A 151 -36.29 9.60 23.44
C ILE A 151 -37.42 10.02 24.39
N HIS A 152 -38.64 9.52 24.17
CA HIS A 152 -39.78 9.83 25.03
C HIS A 152 -39.70 9.12 26.39
N GLU A 153 -40.04 9.81 27.48
CA GLU A 153 -39.91 9.31 28.87
C GLU A 153 -40.63 7.98 29.12
N SER A 154 -41.66 7.65 28.33
CA SER A 154 -42.33 6.34 28.36
C SER A 154 -41.39 5.14 28.19
N PHE A 155 -40.22 5.31 27.56
CA PHE A 155 -39.19 4.28 27.49
C PHE A 155 -38.76 3.79 28.88
N GLY A 156 -38.74 4.68 29.88
CA GLY A 156 -38.41 4.36 31.26
C GLY A 156 -39.33 3.32 31.90
N SER A 157 -40.57 3.21 31.40
CA SER A 157 -41.62 2.34 31.93
C SER A 157 -41.75 0.95 31.25
N LEU A 158 -40.95 0.66 30.22
CA LEU A 158 -41.08 -0.57 29.41
C LEU A 158 -40.59 -1.83 30.14
N ILE A 159 -41.42 -2.39 31.03
CA ILE A 159 -41.06 -3.49 31.94
C ILE A 159 -40.60 -4.79 31.25
N THR A 160 -40.89 -5.00 29.96
CA THR A 160 -40.49 -6.20 29.19
C THR A 160 -39.21 -6.02 28.38
N LEU A 161 -38.66 -4.80 28.28
CA LEU A 161 -37.59 -4.51 27.32
C LEU A 161 -36.27 -5.18 27.76
N ARG A 162 -35.71 -6.03 26.89
CA ARG A 162 -34.43 -6.75 27.07
C ARG A 162 -33.27 -6.11 26.30
N SER A 163 -33.53 -5.52 25.14
CA SER A 163 -32.49 -5.00 24.27
C SER A 163 -32.87 -3.66 23.64
N LEU A 164 -32.01 -2.65 23.84
CA LEU A 164 -32.14 -1.32 23.25
C LEU A 164 -30.85 -0.95 22.51
N ASN A 165 -30.95 -0.80 21.19
CA ASN A 165 -29.85 -0.35 20.34
C ASN A 165 -30.13 1.06 19.80
N LEU A 166 -29.25 2.00 20.14
CA LEU A 166 -29.21 3.41 19.71
C LEU A 166 -27.86 3.75 19.04
N THR A 167 -27.07 2.74 18.65
CA THR A 167 -25.73 2.91 18.08
C THR A 167 -25.76 3.88 16.89
N ARG A 168 -24.87 4.88 16.87
CA ARG A 168 -24.78 5.95 15.86
C ARG A 168 -26.00 6.89 15.78
N CYS A 169 -26.83 7.02 16.81
CA CYS A 169 -27.77 8.14 16.95
C CYS A 169 -27.02 9.44 17.30
N SER A 170 -26.27 9.97 16.33
CA SER A 170 -25.24 11.00 16.55
C SER A 170 -25.75 12.35 17.07
N ASN A 171 -27.04 12.67 16.91
CA ASN A 171 -27.66 13.86 17.49
C ASN A 171 -28.33 13.65 18.86
N LEU A 172 -28.34 12.43 19.41
CA LEU A 172 -28.99 12.13 20.70
C LEU A 172 -28.30 12.90 21.84
N ILE A 173 -29.06 13.74 22.54
CA ILE A 173 -28.53 14.64 23.58
C ILE A 173 -28.63 13.99 24.97
N GLU A 174 -29.75 13.32 25.22
CA GLU A 174 -30.16 12.82 26.53
C GLU A 174 -31.01 11.54 26.40
N LEU A 175 -30.90 10.68 27.42
CA LEU A 175 -31.77 9.52 27.62
C LEU A 175 -32.93 9.91 28.55
N PRO A 176 -34.01 9.10 28.65
CA PRO A 176 -35.07 9.29 29.64
C PRO A 176 -34.53 9.52 31.05
N SER A 177 -35.09 10.50 31.76
CA SER A 177 -34.62 10.89 33.10
C SER A 177 -34.95 9.84 34.16
N ASP A 178 -36.02 9.06 33.95
CA ASP A 178 -36.32 7.84 34.69
C ASP A 178 -36.10 6.58 33.82
N VAL A 179 -35.30 5.63 34.31
CA VAL A 179 -35.20 4.26 33.74
C VAL A 179 -35.63 3.16 34.73
N SER A 180 -36.43 3.50 35.75
CA SER A 180 -36.81 2.62 36.86
C SER A 180 -37.62 1.37 36.46
N GLY A 181 -38.36 1.42 35.35
CA GLY A 181 -39.17 0.31 34.84
C GLY A 181 -38.38 -0.72 34.01
N LEU A 182 -37.23 -0.34 33.44
CA LEU A 182 -36.39 -1.15 32.54
C LEU A 182 -35.60 -2.28 33.25
N LYS A 183 -36.23 -2.95 34.23
CA LYS A 183 -35.61 -3.94 35.14
C LYS A 183 -35.14 -5.22 34.45
N HIS A 184 -35.70 -5.53 33.28
CA HIS A 184 -35.35 -6.69 32.45
C HIS A 184 -34.40 -6.36 31.29
N LEU A 185 -33.88 -5.12 31.19
CA LEU A 185 -32.94 -4.76 30.13
C LEU A 185 -31.62 -5.50 30.34
N GLU A 186 -31.21 -6.31 29.36
CA GLU A 186 -30.00 -7.14 29.35
C GLU A 186 -28.87 -6.48 28.53
N SER A 187 -29.21 -5.73 27.47
CA SER A 187 -28.22 -5.03 26.63
C SER A 187 -28.65 -3.62 26.23
N LEU A 188 -27.76 -2.65 26.43
CA LEU A 188 -27.92 -1.25 26.07
C LEU A 188 -26.73 -0.78 25.21
N TYR A 189 -27.02 -0.41 23.97
CA TYR A 189 -26.01 0.06 23.01
C TYR A 189 -26.22 1.53 22.65
N LEU A 190 -25.24 2.36 23.01
CA LEU A 190 -25.21 3.83 22.84
C LEU A 190 -24.02 4.28 21.97
N SER A 191 -23.15 3.36 21.56
CA SER A 191 -21.90 3.63 20.84
C SER A 191 -22.08 4.58 19.65
N GLY A 192 -21.39 5.72 19.63
CA GLY A 192 -21.48 6.75 18.59
C GLY A 192 -22.61 7.76 18.76
N CYS A 193 -23.27 7.85 19.93
CA CYS A 193 -24.15 8.97 20.27
C CYS A 193 -23.32 10.22 20.64
N LEU A 194 -22.72 10.85 19.63
CA LEU A 194 -21.71 11.93 19.76
C LEU A 194 -22.13 13.13 20.64
N LYS A 195 -23.43 13.34 20.89
CA LYS A 195 -23.96 14.44 21.71
C LYS A 195 -24.47 14.02 23.10
N LEU A 196 -24.46 12.73 23.44
CA LEU A 196 -24.98 12.22 24.70
C LEU A 196 -24.04 12.57 25.85
N LYS A 197 -24.47 13.44 26.78
CA LYS A 197 -23.61 14.05 27.81
C LYS A 197 -23.51 13.31 29.14
N ALA A 198 -24.49 12.47 29.43
CA ALA A 198 -24.62 11.73 30.70
C ALA A 198 -25.46 10.47 30.51
N LEU A 199 -25.35 9.54 31.46
CA LEU A 199 -26.32 8.46 31.66
C LEU A 199 -27.35 8.91 32.72
N PRO A 200 -28.57 8.34 32.75
CA PRO A 200 -29.57 8.68 33.77
C PRO A 200 -29.05 8.41 35.19
N GLU A 201 -29.31 9.32 36.13
CA GLU A 201 -28.92 9.20 37.53
C GLU A 201 -29.34 7.86 38.17
N ASN A 202 -30.50 7.34 37.78
CA ASN A 202 -31.03 6.08 38.29
C ASN A 202 -30.73 4.85 37.40
N ILE A 203 -29.69 4.90 36.55
CA ILE A 203 -29.19 3.77 35.72
C ILE A 203 -29.05 2.46 36.51
N GLY A 204 -28.67 2.54 37.80
CA GLY A 204 -28.64 1.42 38.75
C GLY A 204 -29.95 0.66 38.98
N SER A 205 -31.04 1.06 38.33
CA SER A 205 -32.34 0.36 38.30
C SER A 205 -32.39 -0.79 37.31
N LEU A 206 -31.48 -0.84 36.33
CA LEU A 206 -31.44 -1.85 35.26
C LEU A 206 -30.91 -3.22 35.77
N LYS A 207 -31.68 -3.89 36.64
CA LYS A 207 -31.23 -5.08 37.41
C LYS A 207 -30.84 -6.31 36.60
N SER A 208 -31.11 -6.32 35.30
CA SER A 208 -30.73 -7.42 34.39
C SER A 208 -29.59 -7.08 33.44
N LEU A 209 -29.04 -5.85 33.49
CA LEU A 209 -28.10 -5.37 32.48
C LEU A 209 -26.77 -6.13 32.55
N LYS A 210 -26.40 -6.73 31.42
CA LYS A 210 -25.14 -7.46 31.19
C LYS A 210 -24.17 -6.66 30.33
N THR A 211 -24.69 -5.97 29.31
CA THR A 211 -23.86 -5.23 28.34
C THR A 211 -24.26 -3.76 28.29
N LEU A 212 -23.27 -2.88 28.52
CA LEU A 212 -23.38 -1.45 28.28
C LEU A 212 -22.22 -1.00 27.36
N LEU A 213 -22.53 -0.69 26.11
CA LEU A 213 -21.58 -0.08 25.17
C LEU A 213 -21.94 1.40 24.99
N ALA A 214 -21.07 2.32 25.39
CA ALA A 214 -21.30 3.77 25.35
C ALA A 214 -20.14 4.56 24.71
N ASP A 215 -19.41 3.89 23.83
CA ASP A 215 -18.26 4.40 23.08
C ASP A 215 -18.57 5.69 22.32
N LYS A 216 -17.59 6.57 22.18
CA LYS A 216 -17.67 7.77 21.31
C LYS A 216 -18.93 8.58 21.60
N THR A 217 -19.20 8.79 22.89
CA THR A 217 -20.22 9.68 23.42
C THR A 217 -19.56 10.89 24.08
N ALA A 218 -20.35 11.91 24.40
CA ALA A 218 -19.89 13.10 25.12
C ALA A 218 -20.02 12.95 26.65
N ILE A 219 -20.10 11.70 27.16
CA ILE A 219 -20.29 11.40 28.58
C ILE A 219 -19.13 11.99 29.38
N LYS A 220 -19.48 12.78 30.40
CA LYS A 220 -18.52 13.40 31.33
C LYS A 220 -18.23 12.57 32.57
N GLU A 221 -19.25 11.87 33.06
CA GLU A 221 -19.23 11.14 34.32
C GLU A 221 -20.15 9.93 34.24
N ILE A 222 -19.83 8.89 35.01
CA ILE A 222 -20.69 7.71 35.19
C ILE A 222 -21.42 7.89 36.53
N PRO A 223 -22.77 7.94 36.58
CA PRO A 223 -23.50 8.15 37.82
C PRO A 223 -23.19 7.09 38.87
N GLU A 224 -23.13 7.48 40.16
CA GLU A 224 -22.76 6.54 41.23
C GLU A 224 -23.69 5.31 41.27
N SER A 225 -24.96 5.44 40.89
CA SER A 225 -25.90 4.33 40.92
C SER A 225 -25.49 3.14 40.03
N ILE A 226 -24.52 3.30 39.12
CA ILE A 226 -23.90 2.22 38.32
C ILE A 226 -23.51 1.00 39.18
N PHE A 227 -23.06 1.21 40.43
CA PHE A 227 -22.65 0.12 41.34
C PHE A 227 -23.75 -0.92 41.58
N ARG A 228 -25.01 -0.54 41.37
CA ARG A 228 -26.19 -1.35 41.62
C ARG A 228 -26.52 -2.32 40.47
N LEU A 229 -25.72 -2.32 39.39
CA LEU A 229 -25.81 -3.22 38.23
C LEU A 229 -25.05 -4.53 38.47
N ALA A 230 -25.49 -5.31 39.46
CA ALA A 230 -24.79 -6.51 39.92
C ALA A 230 -24.64 -7.65 38.88
N LYS A 231 -25.24 -7.53 37.68
CA LYS A 231 -25.11 -8.48 36.56
C LYS A 231 -24.32 -7.93 35.36
N LEU A 232 -23.73 -6.71 35.46
CA LEU A 232 -23.00 -6.13 34.35
C LEU A 232 -21.73 -6.95 34.09
N GLU A 233 -21.66 -7.57 32.92
CA GLU A 233 -20.59 -8.44 32.44
C GLU A 233 -19.60 -7.66 31.56
N GLN A 234 -20.09 -6.67 30.80
CA GLN A 234 -19.30 -5.89 29.82
C GLN A 234 -19.64 -4.39 29.87
N LEU A 235 -18.61 -3.54 30.02
CA LEU A 235 -18.69 -2.08 30.02
C LEU A 235 -17.61 -1.47 29.10
N ILE A 236 -18.01 -0.98 27.93
CA ILE A 236 -17.10 -0.38 26.93
C ILE A 236 -17.45 1.11 26.78
N LEU A 237 -16.44 1.96 26.93
CA LEU A 237 -16.51 3.43 27.00
C LEU A 237 -15.42 4.06 26.10
N ASP A 238 -15.10 3.41 24.98
CA ASP A 238 -13.97 3.78 24.13
C ASP A 238 -14.23 5.11 23.39
N GLY A 239 -13.30 6.06 23.47
CA GLY A 239 -13.41 7.37 22.82
C GLY A 239 -14.28 8.38 23.59
N CYS A 240 -14.62 8.12 24.85
CA CYS A 240 -15.28 9.07 25.74
C CYS A 240 -14.30 10.16 26.21
N GLN A 241 -13.99 11.10 25.33
CA GLN A 241 -12.95 12.14 25.52
C GLN A 241 -13.23 13.14 26.66
N HIS A 242 -14.45 13.14 27.22
CA HIS A 242 -14.81 14.00 28.34
C HIS A 242 -14.91 13.27 29.69
N LEU A 243 -14.75 11.94 29.70
CA LEU A 243 -14.75 11.14 30.92
C LEU A 243 -13.34 11.14 31.52
N THR A 244 -13.09 12.02 32.49
CA THR A 244 -11.74 12.20 33.09
C THR A 244 -11.49 11.29 34.29
N ARG A 245 -12.53 10.83 34.99
CA ARG A 245 -12.45 9.97 36.18
C ARG A 245 -13.59 8.94 36.19
N LEU A 246 -13.39 7.82 36.88
CA LEU A 246 -14.46 6.86 37.21
C LEU A 246 -14.94 7.05 38.66
N PRO A 247 -16.21 6.80 38.98
CA PRO A 247 -16.70 6.89 40.35
C PRO A 247 -16.10 5.76 41.21
N ASN A 248 -15.76 6.06 42.46
CA ASN A 248 -15.16 5.08 43.39
C ASN A 248 -16.02 3.82 43.60
N CYS A 249 -17.33 3.90 43.39
CA CYS A 249 -18.24 2.76 43.50
C CYS A 249 -18.13 1.74 42.34
N ILE A 250 -17.33 2.01 41.28
CA ILE A 250 -17.14 1.12 40.14
C ILE A 250 -16.67 -0.29 40.55
N GLY A 251 -15.83 -0.39 41.58
CA GLY A 251 -15.30 -1.65 42.11
C GLY A 251 -16.34 -2.63 42.66
N HIS A 252 -17.59 -2.19 42.87
CA HIS A 252 -18.68 -3.07 43.32
C HIS A 252 -19.40 -3.80 42.17
N LEU A 253 -19.00 -3.60 40.90
CA LEU A 253 -19.53 -4.32 39.74
C LEU A 253 -19.02 -5.77 39.72
N SER A 254 -19.47 -6.59 40.67
CA SER A 254 -18.91 -7.92 40.96
C SER A 254 -19.00 -8.94 39.82
N SER A 255 -19.85 -8.72 38.82
CA SER A 255 -19.96 -9.59 37.62
C SER A 255 -19.13 -9.12 36.43
N LEU A 256 -18.42 -7.99 36.52
CA LEU A 256 -17.76 -7.38 35.37
C LEU A 256 -16.56 -8.21 34.91
N GLN A 257 -16.58 -8.63 33.65
CA GLN A 257 -15.55 -9.43 32.98
C GLN A 257 -14.71 -8.58 32.03
N GLU A 258 -15.30 -7.58 31.38
CA GLU A 258 -14.59 -6.70 30.44
C GLU A 258 -14.88 -5.21 30.71
N LEU A 259 -13.80 -4.44 30.88
CA LEU A 259 -13.82 -2.98 30.99
C LEU A 259 -12.87 -2.37 29.96
N SER A 260 -13.40 -1.51 29.09
CA SER A 260 -12.61 -0.84 28.05
C SER A 260 -12.87 0.66 28.03
N LEU A 261 -11.78 1.44 28.01
CA LEU A 261 -11.75 2.90 28.16
C LEU A 261 -10.80 3.57 27.14
N ASN A 262 -10.48 2.90 26.02
CA ASN A 262 -9.44 3.33 25.08
C ASN A 262 -9.78 4.70 24.46
N ASP A 263 -8.79 5.56 24.22
CA ASP A 263 -9.00 6.92 23.69
C ASP A 263 -9.98 7.80 24.52
N SER A 264 -10.29 7.42 25.76
CA SER A 264 -11.04 8.27 26.70
C SER A 264 -10.17 9.38 27.31
N GLY A 265 -10.82 10.32 28.01
CA GLY A 265 -10.15 11.41 28.73
C GLY A 265 -9.51 11.02 30.07
N LEU A 266 -9.50 9.73 30.43
CA LEU A 266 -9.20 9.26 31.78
C LEU A 266 -7.80 9.66 32.27
N GLU A 267 -7.74 10.41 33.38
CA GLU A 267 -6.51 10.91 34.00
C GLU A 267 -5.95 9.96 35.07
N GLU A 268 -6.84 9.31 35.81
CA GLU A 268 -6.56 8.38 36.92
C GLU A 268 -7.59 7.24 36.98
N LEU A 269 -7.19 6.10 37.56
CA LEU A 269 -8.03 4.93 37.80
C LEU A 269 -8.23 4.74 39.32
N PRO A 270 -9.46 4.59 39.82
CA PRO A 270 -9.71 4.57 41.27
C PRO A 270 -9.19 3.28 41.93
N ASN A 271 -8.67 3.40 43.16
CA ASN A 271 -8.15 2.28 43.96
C ASN A 271 -9.17 1.15 44.23
N THR A 272 -10.45 1.38 43.99
CA THR A 272 -11.48 0.35 44.11
C THR A 272 -11.54 -0.60 42.92
N ILE A 273 -10.85 -0.30 41.80
CA ILE A 273 -10.81 -1.15 40.61
C ILE A 273 -10.37 -2.58 40.94
N GLY A 274 -9.41 -2.75 41.85
CA GLY A 274 -8.95 -4.06 42.35
C GLY A 274 -10.01 -4.91 43.07
N SER A 275 -11.22 -4.41 43.29
CA SER A 275 -12.35 -5.19 43.82
C SER A 275 -13.08 -6.01 42.74
N LEU A 276 -12.80 -5.77 41.45
CA LEU A 276 -13.43 -6.45 40.31
C LEU A 276 -12.84 -7.85 40.08
N LYS A 277 -13.05 -8.76 41.04
CA LYS A 277 -12.41 -10.09 41.06
C LYS A 277 -12.69 -10.98 39.84
N ASN A 278 -13.76 -10.72 39.09
CA ASN A 278 -14.14 -11.47 37.89
C ASN A 278 -13.66 -10.82 36.58
N LEU A 279 -12.89 -9.72 36.64
CA LEU A 279 -12.42 -9.01 35.46
C LEU A 279 -11.36 -9.84 34.71
N ASP A 280 -11.69 -10.27 33.49
CA ASP A 280 -10.84 -11.00 32.54
C ASP A 280 -10.01 -10.03 31.69
N LYS A 281 -10.61 -8.88 31.32
CA LYS A 281 -10.05 -7.93 30.35
C LYS A 281 -10.14 -6.49 30.82
N LEU A 282 -9.02 -5.78 30.74
CA LEU A 282 -8.93 -4.36 31.07
C LEU A 282 -8.13 -3.61 29.99
N SER A 283 -8.80 -2.72 29.28
CA SER A 283 -8.20 -1.92 28.21
C SER A 283 -8.22 -0.43 28.57
N LEU A 284 -7.02 0.15 28.69
CA LEU A 284 -6.72 1.46 29.25
C LEU A 284 -5.78 2.25 28.33
N MET A 285 -6.04 2.26 27.02
CA MET A 285 -5.22 3.01 26.05
C MET A 285 -5.54 4.52 26.10
N CYS A 286 -5.19 5.17 27.20
CA CYS A 286 -5.68 6.48 27.62
C CYS A 286 -4.53 7.51 27.65
N LYS A 287 -4.54 8.46 26.71
CA LYS A 287 -3.48 9.48 26.55
C LYS A 287 -3.22 10.34 27.79
N SER A 288 -4.21 10.49 28.66
CA SER A 288 -4.11 11.27 29.91
C SER A 288 -3.73 10.42 31.14
N LEU A 289 -3.80 9.08 31.06
CA LEU A 289 -3.59 8.21 32.21
C LEU A 289 -2.11 8.13 32.57
N THR A 290 -1.75 8.59 33.76
CA THR A 290 -0.33 8.72 34.19
C THR A 290 0.14 7.64 35.17
N VAL A 291 -0.79 7.00 35.90
CA VAL A 291 -0.52 6.02 36.96
C VAL A 291 -1.56 4.89 36.90
N ILE A 292 -1.10 3.65 37.10
CA ILE A 292 -1.98 2.51 37.43
C ILE A 292 -1.88 2.26 38.94
N PRO A 293 -2.99 2.21 39.69
CA PRO A 293 -2.96 2.07 41.15
C PRO A 293 -2.51 0.67 41.60
N ASP A 294 -1.85 0.58 42.76
CA ASP A 294 -1.42 -0.70 43.36
C ASP A 294 -2.57 -1.71 43.59
N SER A 295 -3.82 -1.25 43.63
CA SER A 295 -4.99 -2.14 43.67
C SER A 295 -5.10 -3.09 42.47
N ILE A 296 -4.41 -2.80 41.34
CA ILE A 296 -4.48 -3.59 40.11
C ILE A 296 -4.12 -5.07 40.34
N GLY A 297 -3.15 -5.37 41.21
CA GLY A 297 -2.72 -6.74 41.51
C GLY A 297 -3.77 -7.64 42.16
N ASN A 298 -4.88 -7.06 42.64
CA ASN A 298 -6.00 -7.82 43.20
C ASN A 298 -6.96 -8.41 42.14
N LEU A 299 -6.77 -8.08 40.86
CA LEU A 299 -7.56 -8.59 39.73
C LEU A 299 -7.16 -10.03 39.36
N ILE A 300 -7.41 -10.98 40.27
CA ILE A 300 -6.93 -12.36 40.18
C ILE A 300 -7.42 -13.16 38.96
N SER A 301 -8.44 -12.70 38.23
CA SER A 301 -8.92 -13.32 37.00
C SER A 301 -8.42 -12.67 35.70
N LEU A 302 -7.62 -11.61 35.78
CA LEU A 302 -7.24 -10.81 34.60
C LEU A 302 -6.29 -11.60 33.68
N THR A 303 -6.70 -11.82 32.43
CA THR A 303 -5.87 -12.48 31.40
C THR A 303 -5.26 -11.50 30.41
N GLY A 304 -5.88 -10.32 30.21
CA GLY A 304 -5.38 -9.28 29.30
C GLY A 304 -5.39 -7.87 29.91
N LEU A 305 -4.23 -7.20 29.86
CA LEU A 305 -4.05 -5.79 30.24
C LEU A 305 -3.36 -5.02 29.11
N TRP A 306 -4.12 -4.17 28.42
CA TRP A 306 -3.61 -3.32 27.34
C TRP A 306 -3.69 -1.85 27.76
N ALA A 307 -2.54 -1.25 28.05
CA ALA A 307 -2.42 0.15 28.49
C ALA A 307 -1.62 1.01 27.50
N ASN A 308 -1.46 0.55 26.25
CA ASN A 308 -0.68 1.18 25.20
C ASN A 308 -1.00 2.66 24.95
N ARG A 309 -0.01 3.43 24.48
CA ARG A 309 -0.14 4.85 24.07
C ARG A 309 -0.59 5.81 25.20
N SER A 310 -0.48 5.37 26.46
CA SER A 310 -0.85 6.15 27.65
C SER A 310 0.32 6.99 28.16
N ALA A 311 0.03 7.93 29.07
CA ALA A 311 1.05 8.76 29.73
C ALA A 311 1.71 8.07 30.96
N ILE A 312 1.60 6.74 31.07
CA ILE A 312 2.04 5.96 32.23
C ILE A 312 3.56 6.10 32.43
N ARG A 313 3.93 6.41 33.67
CA ARG A 313 5.34 6.64 34.09
C ARG A 313 6.01 5.38 34.65
N GLU A 314 5.23 4.53 35.31
CA GLU A 314 5.68 3.32 36.00
C GLU A 314 4.53 2.31 36.08
N LEU A 315 4.87 1.03 36.26
CA LEU A 315 3.91 -0.02 36.59
C LEU A 315 4.01 -0.34 38.09
N PRO A 316 2.89 -0.46 38.81
CA PRO A 316 2.91 -0.73 40.24
C PRO A 316 3.52 -2.09 40.55
N SER A 317 4.19 -2.20 41.70
CA SER A 317 4.85 -3.45 42.13
C SER A 317 3.89 -4.64 42.24
N SER A 318 2.63 -4.37 42.55
CA SER A 318 1.54 -5.36 42.61
C SER A 318 1.18 -6.00 41.27
N ILE A 319 1.67 -5.50 40.12
CA ILE A 319 1.39 -6.09 38.80
C ILE A 319 1.77 -7.58 38.74
N GLY A 320 2.84 -7.99 39.43
CA GLY A 320 3.27 -9.39 39.52
C GLY A 320 2.27 -10.34 40.21
N SER A 321 1.27 -9.82 40.93
CA SER A 321 0.21 -10.65 41.53
C SER A 321 -0.79 -11.22 40.50
N LEU A 322 -0.77 -10.72 39.26
CA LEU A 322 -1.65 -11.13 38.16
C LEU A 322 -1.22 -12.47 37.54
N SER A 323 -1.28 -13.53 38.35
CA SER A 323 -0.82 -14.89 37.99
C SER A 323 -1.45 -15.52 36.75
N TYR A 324 -2.63 -15.07 36.31
CA TYR A 324 -3.32 -15.54 35.10
C TYR A 324 -3.11 -14.65 33.85
N LEU A 325 -2.36 -13.55 33.98
CA LEU A 325 -2.13 -12.60 32.89
C LEU A 325 -1.33 -13.26 31.76
N ARG A 326 -1.86 -13.22 30.54
CA ARG A 326 -1.27 -13.80 29.32
C ARG A 326 -0.72 -12.74 28.37
N GLU A 327 -1.40 -11.60 28.32
CA GLU A 327 -1.08 -10.45 27.48
C GLU A 327 -0.85 -9.22 28.36
N LEU A 328 0.39 -8.70 28.35
CA LEU A 328 0.75 -7.41 28.93
C LEU A 328 1.31 -6.50 27.83
N SER A 329 0.57 -5.43 27.53
CA SER A 329 0.85 -4.57 26.39
C SER A 329 0.87 -3.11 26.83
N VAL A 330 2.08 -2.55 26.93
CA VAL A 330 2.39 -1.21 27.46
C VAL A 330 3.23 -0.38 26.49
N GLY A 331 3.19 -0.74 25.20
CA GLY A 331 3.88 -0.06 24.13
C GLY A 331 3.36 1.35 23.89
N ASN A 332 4.25 2.24 23.47
CA ASN A 332 4.07 3.67 23.24
C ASN A 332 3.76 4.48 24.52
N CYS A 333 3.95 3.89 25.71
CA CYS A 333 3.99 4.62 26.97
C CYS A 333 5.32 5.38 27.10
N LYS A 334 5.38 6.56 26.47
CA LYS A 334 6.61 7.36 26.29
C LYS A 334 7.30 7.82 27.58
N PHE A 335 6.65 7.68 28.74
CA PHE A 335 7.22 8.02 30.05
C PHE A 335 7.59 6.79 30.88
N LEU A 336 7.23 5.58 30.44
CA LEU A 336 7.58 4.33 31.11
C LEU A 336 9.07 4.07 30.95
N SER A 337 9.82 4.18 32.04
CA SER A 337 11.30 4.17 32.03
C SER A 337 11.92 2.90 32.63
N LYS A 338 11.14 2.09 33.35
CA LYS A 338 11.54 0.84 33.99
C LYS A 338 10.36 -0.14 34.09
N LEU A 339 10.67 -1.43 34.23
CA LEU A 339 9.72 -2.45 34.70
C LEU A 339 10.05 -2.82 36.16
N PRO A 340 9.07 -3.18 37.00
CA PRO A 340 9.31 -3.57 38.39
C PRO A 340 9.85 -5.00 38.51
N ASP A 341 10.69 -5.25 39.52
CA ASP A 341 11.28 -6.57 39.87
C ASP A 341 10.24 -7.68 40.09
N SER A 342 8.97 -7.33 40.32
CA SER A 342 7.85 -8.26 40.45
C SER A 342 7.42 -8.90 39.12
N ILE A 343 7.95 -8.43 37.98
CA ILE A 343 7.64 -8.97 36.64
C ILE A 343 7.86 -10.49 36.53
N LYS A 344 8.82 -11.05 37.30
CA LYS A 344 9.06 -12.51 37.43
C LYS A 344 7.83 -13.34 37.80
N ALA A 345 6.87 -12.75 38.51
CA ALA A 345 5.67 -13.45 38.96
C ALA A 345 4.58 -13.53 37.87
N LEU A 346 4.74 -12.81 36.75
CA LEU A 346 3.91 -12.93 35.54
C LEU A 346 4.25 -14.18 34.72
N ALA A 347 4.31 -15.34 35.38
CA ALA A 347 4.73 -16.60 34.77
C ALA A 347 3.84 -17.08 33.60
N SER A 348 2.62 -16.55 33.49
CA SER A 348 1.64 -16.85 32.44
C SER A 348 1.76 -15.99 31.17
N VAL A 349 2.58 -14.93 31.17
CA VAL A 349 2.67 -13.99 30.03
C VAL A 349 3.42 -14.62 28.85
N VAL A 350 2.77 -14.62 27.68
CA VAL A 350 3.29 -15.24 26.45
C VAL A 350 3.87 -14.22 25.48
N GLU A 351 3.32 -13.00 25.44
CA GLU A 351 3.86 -11.87 24.68
C GLU A 351 3.99 -10.63 25.59
N LEU A 352 5.14 -9.96 25.53
CA LEU A 352 5.40 -8.70 26.21
C LEU A 352 5.76 -7.61 25.18
N GLN A 353 4.96 -6.55 25.15
CA GLN A 353 5.09 -5.45 24.18
C GLN A 353 5.49 -4.15 24.88
N LEU A 354 6.70 -3.68 24.58
CA LEU A 354 7.35 -2.51 25.20
C LEU A 354 7.75 -1.43 24.17
N ASP A 355 7.40 -1.60 22.90
CA ASP A 355 7.71 -0.68 21.79
C ASP A 355 7.57 0.80 22.16
N GLY A 356 8.49 1.68 21.78
CA GLY A 356 8.34 3.13 21.94
C GLY A 356 8.17 3.62 23.39
N THR A 357 8.61 2.83 24.37
CA THR A 357 8.77 3.24 25.77
C THR A 357 10.13 3.92 25.98
N ALA A 358 10.29 4.59 27.13
CA ALA A 358 11.53 5.24 27.53
C ALA A 358 12.47 4.31 28.33
N ILE A 359 12.22 2.99 28.30
CA ILE A 359 12.94 1.98 29.09
C ILE A 359 14.44 2.04 28.81
N THR A 360 15.25 2.14 29.86
CA THR A 360 16.72 2.21 29.74
C THR A 360 17.39 0.84 29.78
N ASN A 361 16.90 -0.07 30.61
CA ASN A 361 17.33 -1.47 30.75
C ASN A 361 16.13 -2.33 31.19
N LEU A 362 16.16 -3.64 30.93
CA LEU A 362 15.24 -4.60 31.55
C LEU A 362 15.78 -5.04 32.93
N PRO A 363 14.91 -5.36 33.91
CA PRO A 363 15.33 -5.91 35.20
C PRO A 363 15.76 -7.39 35.05
N ASP A 364 16.72 -7.85 35.86
CA ASP A 364 17.19 -9.25 35.83
C ASP A 364 16.05 -10.26 36.01
N GLN A 365 15.00 -9.87 36.71
CA GLN A 365 13.80 -10.66 36.97
C GLN A 365 12.99 -10.99 35.70
N ILE A 366 13.32 -10.41 34.53
CA ILE A 366 12.74 -10.80 33.24
C ILE A 366 12.99 -12.30 32.93
N GLY A 367 14.18 -12.82 33.25
CA GLY A 367 14.59 -14.19 32.91
C GLY A 367 13.78 -15.31 33.59
N GLU A 368 12.96 -14.99 34.59
CA GLU A 368 12.05 -15.94 35.24
C GLU A 368 10.72 -16.11 34.48
N MET A 369 10.43 -15.28 33.47
CA MET A 369 9.21 -15.34 32.64
C MET A 369 9.26 -16.51 31.64
N LYS A 370 9.32 -17.74 32.14
CA LYS A 370 9.65 -18.96 31.39
C LYS A 370 8.65 -19.35 30.28
N LEU A 371 7.45 -18.76 30.23
CA LEU A 371 6.48 -18.93 29.14
C LEU A 371 6.50 -17.80 28.09
N LEU A 372 7.35 -16.78 28.25
CA LEU A 372 7.47 -15.67 27.31
C LEU A 372 8.03 -16.16 25.98
N ARG A 373 7.21 -16.11 24.93
CA ARG A 373 7.56 -16.54 23.57
C ARG A 373 7.97 -15.40 22.66
N LYS A 374 7.62 -14.16 23.00
CA LYS A 374 7.87 -12.98 22.15
C LYS A 374 8.08 -11.72 22.98
N LEU A 375 9.18 -11.02 22.70
CA LEU A 375 9.56 -9.75 23.33
C LEU A 375 9.77 -8.68 22.25
N GLU A 376 8.90 -7.67 22.24
CA GLU A 376 8.88 -6.56 21.27
C GLU A 376 9.33 -5.26 21.95
N MET A 377 10.41 -4.66 21.44
CA MET A 377 11.06 -3.46 21.97
C MET A 377 11.45 -2.48 20.84
N MET A 378 10.54 -2.27 19.87
CA MET A 378 10.76 -1.41 18.72
C MET A 378 10.72 0.07 19.07
N ASN A 379 11.76 0.83 18.71
CA ASN A 379 11.95 2.26 18.99
C ASN A 379 12.09 2.59 20.49
N CYS A 380 12.58 1.65 21.31
CA CYS A 380 13.03 1.92 22.68
C CYS A 380 14.35 2.71 22.65
N SER A 381 14.27 4.01 22.33
CA SER A 381 15.40 4.91 22.01
C SER A 381 16.38 5.17 23.17
N ASN A 382 16.13 4.58 24.33
CA ASN A 382 16.92 4.70 25.54
C ASN A 382 17.50 3.36 26.01
N LEU A 383 17.13 2.24 25.37
CA LEU A 383 17.58 0.90 25.77
C LEU A 383 19.07 0.73 25.48
N GLU A 384 19.92 0.64 26.51
CA GLU A 384 21.38 0.59 26.37
C GLU A 384 21.95 -0.83 26.46
N SER A 385 21.30 -1.74 27.19
CA SER A 385 21.74 -3.14 27.34
C SER A 385 20.56 -4.11 27.62
N LEU A 386 20.86 -5.40 27.60
CA LEU A 386 19.99 -6.47 28.11
C LEU A 386 20.66 -7.13 29.33
N PRO A 387 19.90 -7.60 30.32
CA PRO A 387 20.45 -8.35 31.46
C PRO A 387 20.93 -9.74 31.03
N GLU A 388 21.93 -10.29 31.73
CA GLU A 388 22.43 -11.67 31.53
C GLU A 388 21.39 -12.75 31.90
N SER A 389 20.26 -12.36 32.49
CA SER A 389 19.12 -13.26 32.68
C SER A 389 18.30 -13.48 31.41
N ILE A 390 18.52 -12.73 30.32
CA ILE A 390 17.73 -12.86 29.10
C ILE A 390 17.80 -14.27 28.51
N GLY A 391 18.96 -14.93 28.60
CA GLY A 391 19.16 -16.32 28.15
C GLY A 391 18.34 -17.38 28.89
N ASN A 392 17.77 -17.05 30.06
CA ASN A 392 16.92 -17.97 30.82
C ASN A 392 15.50 -18.10 30.24
N LEU A 393 15.15 -17.27 29.24
CA LEU A 393 13.85 -17.29 28.55
C LEU A 393 13.76 -18.47 27.56
N ALA A 394 13.78 -19.70 28.07
CA ALA A 394 13.83 -20.94 27.28
C ALA A 394 12.70 -21.08 26.24
N SER A 395 11.56 -20.40 26.41
CA SER A 395 10.44 -20.40 25.45
C SER A 395 10.53 -19.31 24.37
N LEU A 396 11.53 -18.42 24.39
CA LEU A 396 11.56 -17.24 23.53
C LEU A 396 11.83 -17.60 22.06
N VAL A 397 10.82 -17.38 21.21
CA VAL A 397 10.86 -17.64 19.76
C VAL A 397 11.21 -16.37 18.98
N THR A 398 10.95 -15.18 19.52
CA THR A 398 11.17 -13.91 18.83
C THR A 398 11.63 -12.80 19.78
N LEU A 399 12.79 -12.21 19.45
CA LEU A 399 13.33 -11.02 20.09
C LEU A 399 13.49 -9.91 19.05
N ASN A 400 12.79 -8.80 19.24
CA ASN A 400 12.80 -7.67 18.30
C ASN A 400 13.19 -6.36 19.01
N ILE A 401 14.39 -5.89 18.73
CA ILE A 401 14.97 -4.63 19.20
C ILE A 401 15.26 -3.78 17.97
N PHE A 402 14.21 -3.24 17.36
CA PHE A 402 14.35 -2.29 16.26
C PHE A 402 14.69 -0.90 16.85
N ASN A 403 15.69 -0.21 16.31
CA ASN A 403 15.99 1.20 16.63
C ASN A 403 16.20 1.48 18.15
N GLY A 404 16.99 0.62 18.81
CA GLY A 404 17.47 0.82 20.18
C GLY A 404 18.90 1.39 20.25
N LYS A 405 19.38 1.74 21.45
CA LYS A 405 20.76 2.20 21.70
C LYS A 405 21.67 1.11 22.29
N ILE A 406 21.27 -0.14 22.10
CA ILE A 406 22.00 -1.31 22.59
C ILE A 406 23.42 -1.36 22.00
N ARG A 407 24.41 -1.55 22.86
CA ARG A 407 25.85 -1.50 22.48
C ARG A 407 26.45 -2.86 22.16
N GLU A 408 25.96 -3.88 22.86
CA GLU A 408 26.39 -5.28 22.85
C GLU A 408 25.21 -6.18 23.26
N LEU A 409 25.31 -7.48 22.97
CA LEU A 409 24.38 -8.48 23.52
C LEU A 409 25.09 -9.28 24.62
N PRO A 410 24.39 -9.67 25.70
CA PRO A 410 24.95 -10.51 26.77
C PRO A 410 25.35 -11.90 26.28
N GLU A 411 26.33 -12.55 26.91
CA GLU A 411 26.81 -13.90 26.53
C GLU A 411 25.79 -15.01 26.84
N SER A 412 24.81 -14.74 27.70
CA SER A 412 23.62 -15.59 27.86
C SER A 412 22.72 -15.65 26.63
N ILE A 413 22.84 -14.75 25.64
CA ILE A 413 21.94 -14.74 24.48
C ILE A 413 21.95 -16.07 23.72
N GLY A 414 23.10 -16.75 23.64
CA GLY A 414 23.23 -18.04 22.98
C GLY A 414 22.52 -19.21 23.68
N SER A 415 22.01 -19.03 24.90
CA SER A 415 21.20 -20.02 25.62
C SER A 415 19.75 -20.10 25.13
N LEU A 416 19.33 -19.20 24.24
CA LEU A 416 17.97 -19.15 23.70
C LEU A 416 17.75 -20.20 22.59
N GLU A 417 17.79 -21.49 22.95
CA GLU A 417 17.74 -22.61 22.02
C GLU A 417 16.51 -22.61 21.09
N ASN A 418 15.40 -21.97 21.49
CA ASN A 418 14.16 -21.87 20.71
C ASN A 418 14.02 -20.56 19.88
N LEU A 419 15.02 -19.67 19.88
CA LEU A 419 14.94 -18.38 19.19
C LEU A 419 14.99 -18.58 17.66
N VAL A 420 13.89 -18.26 16.99
CA VAL A 420 13.75 -18.37 15.52
C VAL A 420 14.00 -17.03 14.83
N ASN A 421 13.59 -15.93 15.47
CA ASN A 421 13.70 -14.57 14.93
C ASN A 421 14.52 -13.68 15.87
N LEU A 422 15.63 -13.14 15.38
CA LEU A 422 16.37 -12.06 16.03
C LEU A 422 16.39 -10.83 15.11
N ARG A 423 15.84 -9.71 15.58
CA ARG A 423 15.85 -8.43 14.85
C ARG A 423 16.49 -7.34 15.69
N LEU A 424 17.56 -6.75 15.16
CA LEU A 424 18.38 -5.69 15.75
C LEU A 424 18.51 -4.47 14.82
N ASN A 425 17.64 -4.38 13.79
CA ASN A 425 17.73 -3.34 12.76
C ASN A 425 17.73 -1.93 13.36
N LYS A 426 18.62 -1.08 12.87
CA LYS A 426 18.83 0.31 13.28
C LYS A 426 19.33 0.48 14.72
N CYS A 427 19.82 -0.58 15.37
CA CYS A 427 20.61 -0.48 16.58
C CYS A 427 22.01 0.07 16.26
N ARG A 428 22.09 1.36 15.95
CA ARG A 428 23.30 2.06 15.47
C ARG A 428 24.45 2.10 16.48
N MET A 429 24.23 1.69 17.73
CA MET A 429 25.28 1.59 18.75
C MET A 429 25.84 0.17 18.89
N LEU A 430 25.20 -0.84 18.30
CA LEU A 430 25.62 -2.24 18.37
C LEU A 430 26.88 -2.45 17.52
N ARG A 431 27.98 -2.86 18.15
CA ARG A 431 29.30 -2.98 17.52
C ARG A 431 29.84 -4.41 17.44
N MET A 432 29.47 -5.26 18.39
CA MET A 432 29.95 -6.64 18.50
C MET A 432 28.80 -7.59 18.84
N LEU A 433 28.95 -8.85 18.41
CA LEU A 433 28.10 -9.97 18.83
C LEU A 433 28.91 -10.89 19.77
N PRO A 434 28.29 -11.42 20.84
CA PRO A 434 28.93 -12.35 21.77
C PRO A 434 29.30 -13.67 21.10
N ALA A 435 30.33 -14.36 21.61
CA ALA A 435 30.79 -15.63 21.04
C ALA A 435 29.73 -16.74 21.15
N SER A 436 28.88 -16.69 22.18
CA SER A 436 27.71 -17.55 22.33
C SER A 436 26.68 -17.47 21.18
N ILE A 437 26.68 -16.44 20.33
CA ILE A 437 25.66 -16.26 19.28
C ILE A 437 25.53 -17.50 18.37
N GLY A 438 26.63 -18.20 18.10
CA GLY A 438 26.66 -19.44 17.32
C GLY A 438 25.88 -20.63 17.92
N ASN A 439 25.51 -20.57 19.20
CA ASN A 439 24.74 -21.62 19.87
C ASN A 439 23.24 -21.59 19.52
N LEU A 440 22.76 -20.51 18.85
CA LEU A 440 21.36 -20.32 18.46
C LEU A 440 20.94 -21.24 17.29
N LYS A 441 20.93 -22.55 17.51
CA LYS A 441 20.70 -23.60 16.50
C LYS A 441 19.32 -23.53 15.82
N SER A 442 18.33 -22.86 16.42
CA SER A 442 17.00 -22.65 15.84
C SER A 442 16.84 -21.33 15.08
N LEU A 443 17.86 -20.46 15.09
CA LEU A 443 17.77 -19.13 14.49
C LEU A 443 17.64 -19.25 12.97
N TYR A 444 16.51 -18.80 12.45
CA TYR A 444 16.11 -18.94 11.05
C TYR A 444 16.22 -17.60 10.32
N HIS A 445 15.86 -16.52 10.99
CA HIS A 445 15.94 -15.16 10.48
C HIS A 445 16.73 -14.25 11.44
N PHE A 446 17.87 -13.73 10.97
CA PHE A 446 18.65 -12.71 11.66
C PHE A 446 18.66 -11.42 10.82
N PHE A 447 18.08 -10.36 11.38
CA PHE A 447 18.10 -9.03 10.80
C PHE A 447 18.92 -8.09 11.71
N MET A 448 19.94 -7.42 11.17
CA MET A 448 20.85 -6.51 11.86
C MET A 448 21.25 -5.32 10.97
N GLU A 449 20.36 -4.93 10.05
CA GLU A 449 20.56 -3.84 9.08
C GLU A 449 20.71 -2.47 9.79
N GLU A 450 21.52 -1.57 9.24
CA GLU A 450 21.84 -0.25 9.83
C GLU A 450 22.46 -0.31 11.27
N THR A 451 23.22 -1.35 11.59
CA THR A 451 24.03 -1.44 12.84
C THR A 451 25.47 -0.94 12.63
N ALA A 452 26.19 -0.65 13.73
CA ALA A 452 27.61 -0.24 13.70
C ALA A 452 28.58 -1.43 13.85
N MET A 453 28.11 -2.63 13.49
CA MET A 453 28.87 -3.88 13.57
C MET A 453 30.09 -3.86 12.65
N SER A 454 31.26 -4.19 13.20
CA SER A 454 32.53 -4.22 12.44
C SER A 454 33.07 -5.62 12.16
N ASP A 455 32.58 -6.65 12.85
CA ASP A 455 33.12 -8.01 12.80
C ASP A 455 32.03 -9.06 13.15
N LEU A 456 32.28 -10.35 12.84
CA LEU A 456 31.44 -11.49 13.21
C LEU A 456 32.31 -12.59 13.86
N PRO A 457 31.93 -13.16 15.02
CA PRO A 457 32.76 -14.17 15.68
C PRO A 457 32.85 -15.48 14.87
N GLU A 458 33.94 -16.24 15.02
CA GLU A 458 34.11 -17.56 14.35
C GLU A 458 33.13 -18.65 14.82
N SER A 459 32.32 -18.38 15.83
CA SER A 459 31.17 -19.21 16.18
C SER A 459 29.94 -18.94 15.29
N PHE A 460 29.89 -17.83 14.56
CA PHE A 460 28.74 -17.42 13.74
C PHE A 460 28.39 -18.47 12.67
N GLY A 461 29.39 -19.17 12.11
CA GLY A 461 29.18 -20.30 11.20
C GLY A 461 28.49 -21.53 11.81
N MET A 462 28.26 -21.56 13.13
CA MET A 462 27.54 -22.65 13.82
C MET A 462 26.01 -22.50 13.77
N LEU A 463 25.49 -21.39 13.21
CA LEU A 463 24.06 -21.09 13.06
C LEU A 463 23.38 -21.97 11.98
N SER A 464 23.32 -23.28 12.24
CA SER A 464 22.97 -24.32 11.25
C SER A 464 21.55 -24.26 10.65
N SER A 465 20.62 -23.53 11.27
CA SER A 465 19.26 -23.31 10.73
C SER A 465 19.08 -21.97 10.00
N LEU A 466 20.10 -21.10 9.95
CA LEU A 466 19.97 -19.73 9.46
C LEU A 466 19.66 -19.69 7.97
N ARG A 467 18.56 -19.04 7.60
CA ARG A 467 18.04 -18.96 6.23
C ARG A 467 18.00 -17.55 5.67
N THR A 468 17.85 -16.55 6.52
CA THR A 468 17.92 -15.14 6.14
C THR A 468 18.90 -14.41 7.04
N LEU A 469 19.95 -13.86 6.45
CA LEU A 469 20.84 -12.90 7.09
C LEU A 469 20.78 -11.57 6.33
N ARG A 470 20.12 -10.58 6.91
CA ARG A 470 20.22 -9.19 6.42
C ARG A 470 20.99 -8.37 7.42
N MET A 471 22.13 -7.87 6.98
CA MET A 471 23.03 -7.09 7.82
C MET A 471 23.38 -5.72 7.21
N ALA A 472 23.04 -5.48 5.94
CA ALA A 472 23.28 -4.26 5.16
C ALA A 472 23.38 -2.93 5.95
N LYS A 473 24.47 -2.18 5.71
CA LYS A 473 24.70 -0.86 6.30
C LYS A 473 24.11 0.25 5.41
N ARG A 474 24.12 1.50 5.89
CA ARG A 474 23.80 2.66 5.05
C ARG A 474 24.99 3.00 4.14
N PRO A 475 24.77 3.34 2.86
CA PRO A 475 25.84 3.80 1.97
C PRO A 475 26.56 5.04 2.51
N ASP A 476 25.80 5.94 3.13
CA ASP A 476 26.24 7.29 3.53
C ASP A 476 27.28 7.30 4.67
N SER A 477 27.43 6.18 5.39
CA SER A 477 28.21 6.06 6.63
C SER A 477 29.73 6.21 6.46
N VAL A 478 30.21 6.43 5.24
CA VAL A 478 31.64 6.53 4.88
C VAL A 478 31.97 7.85 4.16
N THR A 479 30.97 8.68 3.79
CA THR A 479 31.18 9.79 2.84
C THR A 479 30.54 11.14 3.20
N TYR A 480 29.65 11.23 4.19
CA TYR A 480 28.91 12.46 4.50
C TYR A 480 29.25 13.11 5.87
N ASN A 481 30.50 13.58 6.03
CA ASN A 481 30.92 14.43 7.17
C ASN A 481 30.29 15.86 7.19
N ASN A 482 29.19 16.08 6.45
CA ASN A 482 28.47 17.36 6.38
C ASN A 482 26.99 17.14 6.03
N SER A 483 26.13 16.91 7.02
CA SER A 483 24.69 17.16 6.89
C SER A 483 24.10 17.71 8.19
N ILE A 484 23.17 18.66 8.07
CA ILE A 484 22.66 19.49 9.19
C ILE A 484 21.57 18.74 10.00
N LEU A 485 21.52 17.42 9.89
CA LEU A 485 20.54 16.53 10.55
C LEU A 485 21.19 15.36 11.33
N ALA A 486 22.49 15.45 11.62
CA ALA A 486 23.17 14.49 12.48
C ALA A 486 22.65 14.59 13.93
N GLU A 487 22.20 13.46 14.48
CA GLU A 487 22.22 13.25 15.93
C GLU A 487 23.69 13.18 16.41
N PRO A 488 24.03 13.48 17.68
CA PRO A 488 25.41 13.66 18.12
C PRO A 488 26.32 12.48 17.80
N GLU A 489 27.24 12.68 16.86
CA GLU A 489 28.16 11.66 16.39
C GLU A 489 29.21 11.32 17.45
N VAL A 490 29.50 10.03 17.60
CA VAL A 490 30.77 9.60 18.22
C VAL A 490 31.86 9.85 17.17
N PRO A 491 32.90 10.64 17.46
CA PRO A 491 33.89 11.00 16.45
C PRO A 491 34.65 9.76 15.97
N VAL A 492 34.43 9.38 14.71
CA VAL A 492 35.21 8.36 14.02
C VAL A 492 36.44 9.05 13.43
N SER A 493 37.62 8.71 13.95
CA SER A 493 38.89 9.14 13.37
C SER A 493 39.07 8.53 11.98
N ASN A 494 39.29 9.38 10.96
CA ASN A 494 39.37 8.98 9.54
C ASN A 494 40.56 8.06 9.19
N ASP A 495 41.49 7.81 10.12
CA ASP A 495 42.79 7.20 9.85
C ASP A 495 42.82 5.66 9.87
N ASN A 496 41.68 4.99 10.07
CA ASN A 496 41.55 3.54 9.91
C ASN A 496 40.23 3.17 9.21
N LEU A 497 40.32 2.85 7.91
CA LEU A 497 39.29 2.09 7.21
C LEU A 497 39.30 0.66 7.76
N ASN A 498 38.47 0.38 8.78
CA ASN A 498 38.27 -0.96 9.30
C ASN A 498 37.59 -1.83 8.24
N TYR A 499 38.42 -2.51 7.45
CA TYR A 499 38.02 -3.56 6.53
C TYR A 499 37.43 -4.74 7.30
N PHE A 500 36.32 -5.27 6.81
CA PHE A 500 35.70 -6.47 7.33
C PHE A 500 36.15 -7.69 6.50
N VAL A 501 36.51 -8.77 7.19
CA VAL A 501 36.86 -10.06 6.59
C VAL A 501 35.84 -11.08 7.10
N LEU A 502 35.23 -11.84 6.19
CA LEU A 502 34.28 -12.89 6.58
C LEU A 502 35.01 -13.98 7.37
N PRO A 503 34.51 -14.40 8.55
CA PRO A 503 35.12 -15.47 9.34
C PRO A 503 35.15 -16.78 8.55
N SER A 504 36.18 -17.60 8.75
CA SER A 504 36.41 -18.84 7.97
C SER A 504 35.23 -19.82 8.09
N SER A 505 34.62 -19.87 9.26
CA SER A 505 33.40 -20.64 9.55
C SER A 505 32.16 -20.21 8.78
N PHE A 506 32.10 -19.01 8.20
CA PHE A 506 30.88 -18.47 7.56
C PHE A 506 30.34 -19.37 6.44
N CYS A 507 31.22 -20.10 5.75
CA CYS A 507 30.86 -21.02 4.67
C CYS A 507 30.08 -22.27 5.15
N ASN A 508 29.99 -22.49 6.47
CA ASN A 508 29.21 -23.58 7.08
C ASN A 508 27.69 -23.30 7.12
N LEU A 509 27.25 -22.07 6.79
CA LEU A 509 25.85 -21.63 6.75
C LEU A 509 25.08 -22.21 5.54
N THR A 510 25.20 -23.51 5.31
CA THR A 510 24.70 -24.24 4.12
C THR A 510 23.18 -24.15 3.89
N MET A 511 22.40 -23.79 4.92
CA MET A 511 20.94 -23.57 4.87
C MET A 511 20.53 -22.13 4.50
N LEU A 512 21.48 -21.23 4.29
CA LEU A 512 21.24 -19.81 4.00
C LEU A 512 20.62 -19.63 2.61
N ILE A 513 19.46 -18.96 2.54
CA ILE A 513 18.68 -18.71 1.32
C ILE A 513 18.85 -17.26 0.85
N GLU A 514 18.92 -16.30 1.78
CA GLU A 514 19.11 -14.88 1.49
C GLU A 514 20.25 -14.30 2.33
N LEU A 515 21.23 -13.67 1.66
CA LEU A 515 22.31 -12.91 2.28
C LEU A 515 22.34 -11.47 1.75
N ASP A 516 22.13 -10.49 2.62
CA ASP A 516 22.28 -9.08 2.32
C ASP A 516 23.35 -8.41 3.18
N ALA A 517 24.53 -8.21 2.59
CA ALA A 517 25.72 -7.64 3.20
C ALA A 517 26.19 -6.37 2.45
N ARG A 518 25.26 -5.61 1.87
CA ARG A 518 25.58 -4.37 1.17
C ARG A 518 26.20 -3.31 2.10
N ALA A 519 27.16 -2.55 1.58
CA ALA A 519 27.87 -1.49 2.30
C ALA A 519 28.66 -1.95 3.56
N TRP A 520 29.07 -3.23 3.65
CA TRP A 520 29.72 -3.75 4.86
C TRP A 520 31.19 -3.37 5.06
N ASN A 521 31.86 -2.88 4.00
CA ASN A 521 33.32 -2.77 3.88
C ASN A 521 34.02 -4.15 3.87
N ILE A 522 33.37 -5.18 3.31
CA ILE A 522 34.03 -6.47 3.00
C ILE A 522 35.20 -6.19 2.06
N SER A 523 36.41 -6.67 2.37
CA SER A 523 37.56 -6.59 1.48
C SER A 523 38.40 -7.87 1.43
N GLY A 524 39.52 -7.84 0.70
CA GLY A 524 40.38 -9.01 0.46
C GLY A 524 39.82 -9.96 -0.59
N LYS A 525 40.15 -11.25 -0.45
CA LYS A 525 39.58 -12.34 -1.25
C LYS A 525 38.50 -13.06 -0.43
N ILE A 526 37.32 -13.22 -1.01
CA ILE A 526 36.27 -14.09 -0.45
C ILE A 526 36.67 -15.56 -0.69
N PRO A 527 36.66 -16.44 0.34
CA PRO A 527 37.14 -17.83 0.20
C PRO A 527 36.42 -18.63 -0.89
N ASP A 528 37.13 -19.53 -1.57
CA ASP A 528 36.52 -20.41 -2.58
C ASP A 528 35.47 -21.36 -1.95
N ASP A 529 35.69 -21.71 -0.68
CA ASP A 529 34.77 -22.43 0.21
C ASP A 529 33.36 -21.82 0.29
N PHE A 530 33.17 -20.55 -0.09
CA PHE A 530 31.88 -19.88 -0.14
C PHE A 530 30.89 -20.56 -1.11
N GLU A 531 31.38 -21.34 -2.08
CA GLU A 531 30.51 -22.15 -2.96
C GLU A 531 29.70 -23.24 -2.22
N LYS A 532 30.03 -23.54 -0.95
CA LYS A 532 29.29 -24.46 -0.06
C LYS A 532 27.90 -23.96 0.33
N LEU A 533 27.59 -22.67 0.13
CA LEU A 533 26.28 -22.05 0.43
C LEU A 533 25.21 -22.45 -0.62
N SER A 534 25.05 -23.75 -0.82
CA SER A 534 24.27 -24.37 -1.91
C SER A 534 22.75 -24.13 -1.84
N SER A 535 22.21 -23.63 -0.72
CA SER A 535 20.81 -23.20 -0.59
C SER A 535 20.55 -21.74 -1.00
N LEU A 536 21.60 -20.97 -1.34
CA LEU A 536 21.53 -19.52 -1.47
C LEU A 536 20.85 -19.09 -2.77
N GLU A 537 19.63 -18.54 -2.67
CA GLU A 537 18.85 -18.02 -3.80
C GLU A 537 19.12 -16.54 -4.11
N THR A 538 19.54 -15.75 -3.11
CA THR A 538 19.76 -14.30 -3.24
C THR A 538 21.01 -13.85 -2.49
N LEU A 539 21.94 -13.22 -3.23
CA LEU A 539 23.20 -12.70 -2.71
C LEU A 539 23.34 -11.21 -3.06
N LYS A 540 23.43 -10.35 -2.04
CA LYS A 540 23.57 -8.89 -2.17
C LYS A 540 24.84 -8.41 -1.49
N PHE A 541 25.86 -8.14 -2.30
CA PHE A 541 27.24 -7.80 -1.91
C PHE A 541 27.71 -6.43 -2.45
N GLY A 542 26.86 -5.65 -3.12
CA GLY A 542 27.18 -4.30 -3.59
C GLY A 542 27.71 -3.32 -2.52
N GLN A 543 28.42 -2.28 -2.95
CA GLN A 543 29.08 -1.27 -2.11
C GLN A 543 30.12 -1.86 -1.15
N ASN A 544 30.91 -2.84 -1.61
CA ASN A 544 32.01 -3.43 -0.86
C ASN A 544 33.32 -3.36 -1.65
N ASN A 545 34.44 -3.50 -0.94
CA ASN A 545 35.80 -3.24 -1.39
C ASN A 545 36.62 -4.55 -1.51
N PHE A 546 35.99 -5.61 -2.03
CA PHE A 546 36.71 -6.85 -2.38
C PHE A 546 37.23 -6.76 -3.81
N HIS A 547 38.51 -7.08 -4.00
CA HIS A 547 39.13 -7.08 -5.33
C HIS A 547 38.68 -8.30 -6.16
N THR A 548 38.40 -9.43 -5.50
CA THR A 548 38.03 -10.70 -6.14
C THR A 548 36.96 -11.44 -5.36
N LEU A 549 36.03 -12.01 -6.13
CA LEU A 549 35.08 -13.03 -5.70
C LEU A 549 35.77 -14.42 -5.64
N PRO A 550 35.10 -15.47 -5.13
CA PRO A 550 35.54 -16.86 -5.27
C PRO A 550 35.91 -17.21 -6.72
N SER A 551 36.86 -18.13 -6.92
CA SER A 551 37.29 -18.55 -8.27
C SER A 551 36.19 -19.24 -9.10
N SER A 552 35.12 -19.68 -8.45
CA SER A 552 33.88 -20.23 -9.02
C SER A 552 32.71 -19.83 -8.13
N LEU A 553 31.56 -19.49 -8.72
CA LEU A 553 30.28 -19.39 -8.01
C LEU A 553 29.30 -20.50 -8.44
N LYS A 554 29.76 -21.51 -9.22
CA LYS A 554 28.91 -22.58 -9.75
C LYS A 554 28.31 -23.49 -8.68
N GLY A 555 28.95 -23.64 -7.51
CA GLY A 555 28.40 -24.39 -6.37
C GLY A 555 27.11 -23.78 -5.78
N LEU A 556 26.86 -22.49 -6.02
CA LEU A 556 25.61 -21.78 -5.66
C LEU A 556 24.48 -22.14 -6.64
N SER A 557 24.20 -23.43 -6.79
CA SER A 557 23.40 -24.01 -7.89
C SER A 557 21.94 -23.56 -7.94
N VAL A 558 21.41 -22.92 -6.88
CA VAL A 558 20.05 -22.36 -6.83
C VAL A 558 19.99 -20.82 -6.84
N LEU A 559 21.14 -20.14 -7.04
CA LEU A 559 21.24 -18.68 -6.99
C LEU A 559 20.47 -18.02 -8.14
N LYS A 560 19.47 -17.21 -7.82
CA LYS A 560 18.59 -16.51 -8.76
C LYS A 560 18.95 -15.04 -8.92
N ILE A 561 19.46 -14.41 -7.86
CA ILE A 561 19.77 -12.97 -7.83
C ILE A 561 21.18 -12.74 -7.28
N LEU A 562 22.01 -12.04 -8.06
CA LEU A 562 23.35 -11.59 -7.67
C LEU A 562 23.47 -10.06 -7.82
N GLU A 563 23.48 -9.35 -6.71
CA GLU A 563 23.63 -7.88 -6.65
C GLU A 563 25.00 -7.47 -6.11
N LEU A 564 25.87 -7.02 -7.01
CA LEU A 564 27.21 -6.48 -6.76
C LEU A 564 27.39 -4.97 -7.09
N PRO A 565 26.35 -4.10 -7.11
CA PRO A 565 26.52 -2.74 -7.62
C PRO A 565 27.43 -1.87 -6.74
N ASN A 566 28.26 -1.05 -7.38
CA ASN A 566 29.25 -0.14 -6.79
C ASN A 566 30.42 -0.84 -6.06
N CYS A 567 30.74 -2.08 -6.42
CA CYS A 567 31.98 -2.74 -6.00
C CYS A 567 33.16 -2.20 -6.82
N ASN A 568 33.60 -0.97 -6.51
CA ASN A 568 34.56 -0.21 -7.31
C ASN A 568 35.93 -0.89 -7.51
N GLU A 569 36.30 -1.84 -6.64
CA GLU A 569 37.58 -2.56 -6.70
C GLU A 569 37.51 -3.93 -7.39
N LEU A 570 36.31 -4.41 -7.75
CA LEU A 570 36.12 -5.74 -8.33
C LEU A 570 36.70 -5.81 -9.75
N ILE A 571 37.76 -6.61 -9.95
CA ILE A 571 38.50 -6.66 -11.22
C ILE A 571 37.93 -7.71 -12.21
N PHE A 572 37.40 -8.83 -11.69
CA PHE A 572 36.98 -9.98 -12.50
C PHE A 572 35.67 -10.60 -11.97
N LEU A 573 34.78 -10.98 -12.88
CA LEU A 573 33.56 -11.75 -12.55
C LEU A 573 33.76 -13.26 -12.86
N PRO A 574 33.72 -14.15 -11.86
CA PRO A 574 34.02 -15.57 -11.98
C PRO A 574 32.91 -16.37 -12.70
N PRO A 575 33.14 -17.66 -13.03
CA PRO A 575 32.10 -18.53 -13.58
C PRO A 575 30.85 -18.59 -12.69
N LEU A 576 29.70 -18.19 -13.26
CA LEU A 576 28.41 -18.06 -12.56
C LEU A 576 27.54 -19.34 -12.70
N PRO A 577 26.57 -19.57 -11.78
CA PRO A 577 25.62 -20.68 -11.86
C PRO A 577 24.49 -20.41 -12.86
N SER A 578 24.07 -21.43 -13.61
CA SER A 578 23.06 -21.33 -14.70
C SER A 578 21.62 -21.07 -14.24
N SER A 579 21.36 -21.11 -12.92
CA SER A 579 20.10 -20.76 -12.28
C SER A 579 19.85 -19.25 -12.18
N LEU A 580 20.83 -18.43 -12.51
CA LEU A 580 20.78 -16.97 -12.33
C LEU A 580 19.73 -16.32 -13.25
N ILE A 581 18.88 -15.47 -12.66
CA ILE A 581 17.78 -14.75 -13.32
C ILE A 581 18.10 -13.24 -13.41
N GLU A 582 18.72 -12.68 -12.37
CA GLU A 582 19.20 -11.29 -12.35
C GLU A 582 20.68 -11.21 -11.94
N LEU A 583 21.45 -10.48 -12.76
CA LEU A 583 22.85 -10.11 -12.48
C LEU A 583 22.98 -8.57 -12.52
N ASN A 584 23.35 -7.98 -11.39
CA ASN A 584 23.68 -6.57 -11.28
C ASN A 584 25.14 -6.37 -10.85
N VAL A 585 25.96 -5.77 -11.72
CA VAL A 585 27.33 -5.32 -11.45
C VAL A 585 27.52 -3.82 -11.79
N GLU A 586 26.46 -3.01 -11.70
CA GLU A 586 26.50 -1.59 -12.05
C GLU A 586 27.54 -0.79 -11.23
N ASN A 587 28.17 0.20 -11.83
CA ASN A 587 29.21 1.06 -11.26
C ASN A 587 30.50 0.33 -10.80
N CYS A 588 30.72 -0.93 -11.19
CA CYS A 588 31.99 -1.63 -10.95
C CYS A 588 33.08 -1.16 -11.93
N SER A 589 33.61 0.05 -11.70
CA SER A 589 34.51 0.76 -12.63
C SER A 589 35.88 0.08 -12.85
N ALA A 590 36.36 -0.73 -11.91
CA ALA A 590 37.58 -1.53 -12.07
C ALA A 590 37.38 -2.86 -12.81
N LEU A 591 36.15 -3.25 -13.15
CA LEU A 591 35.84 -4.55 -13.76
C LEU A 591 36.40 -4.63 -15.19
N GLU A 592 37.44 -5.44 -15.38
CA GLU A 592 38.18 -5.56 -16.65
C GLU A 592 37.67 -6.72 -17.51
N SER A 593 37.23 -7.81 -16.89
CA SER A 593 36.76 -8.99 -17.60
C SER A 593 35.67 -9.77 -16.86
N ILE A 594 34.87 -10.49 -17.64
CA ILE A 594 33.74 -11.29 -17.20
C ILE A 594 33.91 -12.68 -17.80
N HIS A 595 33.81 -13.73 -16.99
CA HIS A 595 33.82 -15.11 -17.50
C HIS A 595 32.65 -15.33 -18.47
N ASP A 596 32.83 -16.19 -19.48
CA ASP A 596 31.78 -16.56 -20.43
C ASP A 596 30.46 -16.93 -19.73
N ILE A 597 29.37 -16.27 -20.16
CA ILE A 597 28.02 -16.38 -19.60
C ILE A 597 27.05 -17.17 -20.48
N SER A 598 27.52 -17.87 -21.53
CA SER A 598 26.67 -18.64 -22.46
C SER A 598 25.76 -19.67 -21.78
N ASN A 599 26.17 -20.16 -20.60
CA ASN A 599 25.47 -21.16 -19.80
C ASN A 599 24.31 -20.56 -18.97
N LEU A 600 24.12 -19.24 -18.96
CA LEU A 600 23.08 -18.56 -18.16
C LEU A 600 21.74 -18.48 -18.90
N GLU A 601 21.24 -19.62 -19.41
CA GLU A 601 20.01 -19.67 -20.23
C GLU A 601 18.77 -19.11 -19.51
N SER A 602 18.78 -19.05 -18.16
CA SER A 602 17.69 -18.50 -17.32
C SER A 602 17.75 -16.98 -17.14
N LEU A 603 18.82 -16.30 -17.56
CA LEU A 603 19.07 -14.89 -17.22
C LEU A 603 18.09 -13.96 -17.96
N GLN A 604 17.39 -13.11 -17.20
CA GLN A 604 16.38 -12.18 -17.72
C GLN A 604 16.80 -10.72 -17.59
N GLU A 605 17.63 -10.36 -16.62
CA GLU A 605 18.09 -9.00 -16.37
C GLU A 605 19.61 -8.96 -16.12
N LEU A 606 20.33 -8.21 -16.97
CA LEU A 606 21.78 -8.07 -16.95
C LEU A 606 22.15 -6.59 -16.91
N LYS A 607 22.85 -6.14 -15.86
CA LYS A 607 23.25 -4.74 -15.66
C LYS A 607 24.75 -4.62 -15.42
N LEU A 608 25.44 -3.89 -16.29
CA LEU A 608 26.85 -3.50 -16.18
C LEU A 608 27.03 -1.97 -16.28
N THR A 609 25.99 -1.17 -16.13
CA THR A 609 26.04 0.30 -16.27
C THR A 609 27.31 0.89 -15.63
N ASN A 610 28.11 1.67 -16.38
CA ASN A 610 29.38 2.27 -15.96
C ASN A 610 30.54 1.31 -15.64
N CYS A 611 30.50 0.04 -16.06
CA CYS A 611 31.67 -0.84 -16.10
C CYS A 611 32.57 -0.47 -17.30
N VAL A 612 33.24 0.69 -17.19
CA VAL A 612 33.98 1.36 -18.28
C VAL A 612 35.17 0.55 -18.82
N LYS A 613 35.73 -0.37 -18.03
CA LYS A 613 36.90 -1.20 -18.40
C LYS A 613 36.55 -2.54 -19.07
N VAL A 614 35.29 -2.98 -19.04
CA VAL A 614 34.90 -4.28 -19.61
C VAL A 614 35.09 -4.21 -21.13
N MET A 615 35.97 -5.06 -21.66
CA MET A 615 36.28 -5.08 -23.11
C MET A 615 35.31 -5.93 -23.94
N ASP A 616 34.68 -6.95 -23.35
CA ASP A 616 33.78 -7.89 -24.01
C ASP A 616 32.85 -8.58 -22.98
N ILE A 617 31.75 -9.17 -23.44
CA ILE A 617 30.80 -9.95 -22.63
C ILE A 617 30.62 -11.33 -23.32
N PRO A 618 31.54 -12.30 -23.10
CA PRO A 618 31.55 -13.54 -23.87
C PRO A 618 30.32 -14.41 -23.62
N GLY A 619 29.71 -14.91 -24.68
CA GLY A 619 28.53 -15.78 -24.58
C GLY A 619 27.19 -15.03 -24.45
N LEU A 620 27.19 -13.69 -24.46
CA LEU A 620 25.99 -12.84 -24.53
C LEU A 620 25.04 -13.27 -25.66
N GLU A 621 25.57 -13.79 -26.77
CA GLU A 621 24.76 -14.26 -27.90
C GLU A 621 23.95 -15.55 -27.65
N ASN A 622 24.09 -16.20 -26.49
CA ASN A 622 23.34 -17.42 -26.15
C ASN A 622 22.20 -17.19 -25.14
N LEU A 623 22.00 -15.95 -24.67
CA LEU A 623 21.06 -15.63 -23.58
C LEU A 623 19.60 -15.53 -24.05
N LYS A 624 19.02 -16.67 -24.44
CA LYS A 624 17.65 -16.79 -25.00
C LYS A 624 16.53 -16.23 -24.09
N SER A 625 16.75 -16.13 -22.78
CA SER A 625 15.78 -15.56 -21.82
C SER A 625 15.94 -14.06 -21.58
N LEU A 626 16.94 -13.39 -22.17
CA LEU A 626 17.31 -12.01 -21.80
C LEU A 626 16.23 -11.00 -22.18
N ARG A 627 15.65 -10.33 -21.17
CA ARG A 627 14.59 -9.33 -21.36
C ARG A 627 15.09 -7.91 -21.15
N ARG A 628 16.09 -7.69 -20.31
CA ARG A 628 16.55 -6.35 -19.91
C ARG A 628 18.08 -6.30 -19.86
N LEU A 629 18.69 -5.49 -20.71
CA LEU A 629 20.14 -5.33 -20.84
C LEU A 629 20.54 -3.87 -20.63
N TYR A 630 21.33 -3.61 -19.59
CA TYR A 630 21.74 -2.26 -19.19
C TYR A 630 23.27 -2.12 -19.18
N LEU A 631 23.81 -1.43 -20.20
CA LEU A 631 25.25 -1.27 -20.50
C LEU A 631 25.64 0.21 -20.73
N SER A 632 24.81 1.17 -20.30
CA SER A 632 25.14 2.59 -20.48
C SER A 632 26.43 2.97 -19.73
N GLY A 633 27.33 3.71 -20.37
CA GLY A 633 28.69 3.98 -19.89
C GLY A 633 29.74 2.91 -20.26
N CYS A 634 29.36 1.76 -20.83
CA CYS A 634 30.32 0.72 -21.25
C CYS A 634 30.84 0.95 -22.68
N SER A 635 31.57 2.04 -22.90
CA SER A 635 32.12 2.38 -24.22
C SER A 635 33.13 1.33 -24.73
N ALA A 636 33.94 0.73 -23.85
CA ALA A 636 34.98 -0.24 -24.21
C ALA A 636 34.47 -1.54 -24.87
N CYS A 637 33.36 -2.12 -24.39
CA CYS A 637 32.76 -3.32 -25.00
C CYS A 637 31.72 -3.03 -26.08
N SER A 638 31.39 -1.76 -26.37
CA SER A 638 30.27 -1.38 -27.24
C SER A 638 30.30 -2.05 -28.63
N SER A 639 31.48 -2.19 -29.24
CA SER A 639 31.67 -2.87 -30.53
C SER A 639 31.49 -4.39 -30.42
N HIS A 640 32.10 -5.05 -29.44
CA HIS A 640 31.96 -6.49 -29.21
C HIS A 640 30.51 -6.86 -28.85
N VAL A 641 29.84 -6.05 -28.02
CA VAL A 641 28.41 -6.19 -27.71
C VAL A 641 27.56 -6.06 -28.97
N THR A 642 27.78 -5.03 -29.79
CA THR A 642 27.08 -4.86 -31.08
C THR A 642 27.24 -6.11 -31.96
N LYS A 643 28.45 -6.65 -32.05
CA LYS A 643 28.79 -7.89 -32.79
C LYS A 643 28.22 -9.18 -32.20
N ARG A 644 27.80 -9.18 -30.93
CA ARG A 644 27.09 -10.30 -30.29
C ARG A 644 25.57 -10.15 -30.46
N LEU A 645 25.03 -8.94 -30.31
CA LEU A 645 23.61 -8.64 -30.55
C LEU A 645 23.21 -8.85 -32.02
N SER A 646 24.11 -8.62 -32.98
CA SER A 646 23.89 -8.91 -34.41
C SER A 646 23.82 -10.40 -34.79
N LYS A 647 24.01 -11.31 -33.82
CA LYS A 647 23.86 -12.76 -33.97
C LYS A 647 22.67 -13.32 -33.18
N VAL A 648 21.86 -12.46 -32.57
CA VAL A 648 20.75 -12.85 -31.69
C VAL A 648 19.47 -12.30 -32.28
N ALA A 649 18.52 -13.19 -32.59
CA ALA A 649 17.13 -12.77 -32.68
C ALA A 649 16.72 -12.23 -31.30
N LEU A 650 16.63 -10.90 -31.16
CA LEU A 650 16.39 -10.18 -29.88
C LEU A 650 14.94 -10.33 -29.39
N ARG A 651 14.46 -11.57 -29.34
CA ARG A 651 13.06 -11.93 -29.06
C ARG A 651 12.68 -11.49 -27.65
N ASN A 652 11.45 -10.98 -27.49
CA ASN A 652 10.89 -10.53 -26.22
C ASN A 652 11.67 -9.42 -25.45
N LEU A 653 12.68 -8.78 -26.05
CA LEU A 653 13.49 -7.72 -25.43
C LEU A 653 12.62 -6.54 -24.95
N GLN A 654 12.66 -6.27 -23.64
CA GLN A 654 11.86 -5.24 -22.96
C GLN A 654 12.60 -3.91 -22.82
N ASN A 655 13.88 -3.97 -22.42
CA ASN A 655 14.74 -2.81 -22.28
C ASN A 655 16.15 -3.09 -22.79
N LEU A 656 16.67 -2.17 -23.60
CA LEU A 656 18.09 -2.10 -23.97
C LEU A 656 18.63 -0.71 -23.62
N SER A 657 19.88 -0.66 -23.17
CA SER A 657 20.61 0.55 -22.80
C SER A 657 22.09 0.34 -23.14
N MET A 658 22.66 1.10 -24.06
CA MET A 658 24.09 0.98 -24.45
C MET A 658 24.59 2.28 -25.12
N PRO A 659 25.91 2.51 -25.24
CA PRO A 659 26.44 3.62 -26.05
C PRO A 659 25.96 3.52 -27.51
N GLY A 660 25.56 4.63 -28.12
CA GLY A 660 25.05 4.64 -29.49
C GLY A 660 24.40 5.97 -29.91
N THR A 661 24.64 6.36 -31.17
CA THR A 661 24.26 7.66 -31.75
C THR A 661 23.11 7.57 -32.78
N ARG A 662 22.60 6.37 -33.07
CA ARG A 662 21.66 6.07 -34.16
C ARG A 662 20.47 5.24 -33.65
N LEU A 663 19.31 5.45 -34.26
CA LEU A 663 18.15 4.54 -34.16
C LEU A 663 17.97 3.86 -35.53
N PRO A 664 17.32 2.69 -35.61
CA PRO A 664 17.00 2.05 -36.88
C PRO A 664 16.06 2.92 -37.73
N GLU A 665 16.26 2.94 -39.05
CA GLU A 665 15.54 3.85 -39.96
C GLU A 665 14.03 3.57 -40.08
N TRP A 666 13.60 2.36 -39.68
CA TRP A 666 12.20 1.95 -39.60
C TRP A 666 11.45 2.45 -38.35
N PHE A 667 12.11 3.20 -37.45
CA PHE A 667 11.42 3.96 -36.41
C PHE A 667 10.76 5.20 -37.00
N SER A 668 9.45 5.36 -36.76
CA SER A 668 8.76 6.61 -37.04
C SER A 668 9.29 7.73 -36.15
N GLY A 669 9.17 8.99 -36.58
CA GLY A 669 9.71 10.15 -35.85
C GLY A 669 9.07 10.43 -34.48
N GLN A 670 9.54 11.48 -33.82
CA GLN A 670 9.15 11.91 -32.46
C GLN A 670 7.64 11.96 -32.18
N THR A 671 6.83 12.29 -33.19
CA THR A 671 5.38 12.46 -33.09
C THR A 671 4.72 11.72 -34.26
N VAL A 672 3.80 10.80 -33.96
CA VAL A 672 3.17 9.91 -34.93
C VAL A 672 1.66 9.89 -34.71
N ASN A 673 0.88 10.10 -35.76
CA ASN A 673 -0.57 9.89 -35.70
C ASN A 673 -0.86 8.40 -35.85
N PHE A 674 -1.57 7.81 -34.88
CA PHE A 674 -1.86 6.38 -34.90
C PHE A 674 -3.05 6.07 -35.81
N SER A 675 -2.87 5.06 -36.67
CA SER A 675 -3.89 4.47 -37.52
C SER A 675 -3.72 2.96 -37.54
N LYS A 676 -4.69 2.23 -37.01
CA LYS A 676 -4.70 0.78 -36.92
C LYS A 676 -4.93 0.15 -38.32
N PRO A 677 -4.08 -0.80 -38.78
CA PRO A 677 -4.34 -1.57 -39.98
C PRO A 677 -5.64 -2.37 -39.87
N LYS A 678 -6.30 -2.61 -41.01
CA LYS A 678 -7.50 -3.47 -41.03
C LYS A 678 -7.11 -4.90 -40.65
N ASN A 679 -7.86 -5.49 -39.72
CA ASN A 679 -7.75 -6.87 -39.25
C ASN A 679 -6.49 -7.22 -38.42
N LEU A 680 -5.67 -6.25 -37.99
CA LEU A 680 -4.54 -6.50 -37.08
C LEU A 680 -4.75 -5.76 -35.74
N GLU A 681 -4.51 -6.42 -34.60
CA GLU A 681 -4.49 -5.77 -33.27
C GLU A 681 -3.09 -5.25 -32.92
N LEU A 682 -3.01 -4.18 -32.12
CA LEU A 682 -1.75 -3.61 -31.64
C LEU A 682 -1.25 -4.42 -30.42
N LYS A 683 -0.09 -5.05 -30.52
CA LYS A 683 0.51 -5.91 -29.47
C LYS A 683 1.59 -5.23 -28.65
N ALA A 684 2.36 -4.34 -29.24
CA ALA A 684 3.41 -3.62 -28.54
C ALA A 684 3.75 -2.28 -29.19
N VAL A 685 4.48 -1.45 -28.44
CA VAL A 685 5.14 -0.24 -28.95
C VAL A 685 6.57 -0.25 -28.45
N ILE A 686 7.55 -0.13 -29.35
CA ILE A 686 8.94 0.17 -28.97
C ILE A 686 9.14 1.67 -29.12
N VAL A 687 9.59 2.30 -28.04
CA VAL A 687 10.05 3.68 -28.03
C VAL A 687 11.58 3.65 -28.01
N GLY A 688 12.20 4.22 -29.03
CA GLY A 688 13.65 4.34 -29.16
C GLY A 688 14.09 5.78 -28.92
N VAL A 689 15.08 6.00 -28.06
CA VAL A 689 15.63 7.33 -27.79
C VAL A 689 17.15 7.33 -27.77
N ILE A 690 17.75 8.42 -28.26
CA ILE A 690 19.16 8.75 -28.05
C ILE A 690 19.22 9.89 -27.05
N ILE A 691 19.94 9.69 -25.94
CA ILE A 691 20.17 10.73 -24.93
C ILE A 691 21.66 10.92 -24.68
N SER A 692 22.03 12.12 -24.24
CA SER A 692 23.30 12.38 -23.55
C SER A 692 23.01 13.12 -22.25
N ILE A 693 23.91 13.05 -21.27
CA ILE A 693 23.74 13.71 -19.97
C ILE A 693 24.97 14.57 -19.72
N ASN A 694 24.81 15.90 -19.73
CA ASN A 694 25.89 16.84 -19.44
C ASN A 694 26.13 16.90 -17.92
N HIS A 695 27.21 16.27 -17.47
CA HIS A 695 27.51 16.13 -16.04
C HIS A 695 27.86 17.45 -15.36
N ASN A 696 28.30 18.46 -16.11
CA ASN A 696 28.63 19.81 -15.60
C ASN A 696 27.40 20.57 -15.08
N ILE A 697 26.19 20.14 -15.45
CA ILE A 697 24.93 20.74 -14.98
C ILE A 697 24.42 19.94 -13.79
N ASN A 698 24.56 20.50 -12.58
CA ASN A 698 24.05 19.90 -11.35
C ASN A 698 22.52 19.98 -11.24
N ILE A 699 21.92 18.91 -10.69
CA ILE A 699 20.50 18.87 -10.34
C ILE A 699 20.36 19.45 -8.92
N PRO A 700 19.44 20.41 -8.67
CA PRO A 700 19.21 20.92 -7.32
C PRO A 700 18.73 19.82 -6.37
N ASN A 701 19.37 19.72 -5.20
CA ASN A 701 19.01 18.84 -4.08
C ASN A 701 19.07 17.31 -4.35
N ILE A 702 19.55 16.85 -5.50
CA ILE A 702 19.63 15.42 -5.88
C ILE A 702 20.96 15.17 -6.62
N THR A 703 21.68 14.10 -6.30
CA THR A 703 22.81 13.60 -7.11
C THR A 703 22.35 12.47 -8.03
N ARG A 704 22.93 12.37 -9.24
CA ARG A 704 22.53 11.37 -10.25
C ARG A 704 22.72 9.93 -9.77
N ASP A 705 23.73 9.66 -8.94
CA ASP A 705 23.98 8.35 -8.32
C ASP A 705 22.82 7.82 -7.46
N HIS A 706 21.97 8.71 -6.93
CA HIS A 706 20.80 8.33 -6.13
C HIS A 706 19.50 8.25 -6.94
N MET A 707 19.54 8.52 -8.25
CA MET A 707 18.36 8.41 -9.12
C MET A 707 18.19 6.97 -9.64
N PRO A 708 16.97 6.41 -9.61
CA PRO A 708 16.72 5.02 -10.06
C PRO A 708 16.76 4.83 -11.59
N GLY A 709 17.01 5.92 -12.34
CA GLY A 709 16.90 5.96 -13.79
C GLY A 709 16.71 7.38 -14.31
N VAL A 710 16.59 7.53 -15.63
CA VAL A 710 16.37 8.81 -16.30
C VAL A 710 14.88 9.18 -16.24
N ILE A 711 14.57 10.26 -15.52
CA ILE A 711 13.18 10.57 -15.12
C ILE A 711 12.42 11.54 -16.03
N ASP A 712 13.08 12.25 -16.95
CA ASP A 712 12.50 13.35 -17.73
C ASP A 712 12.25 13.04 -19.22
N VAL A 713 12.31 11.78 -19.64
CA VAL A 713 11.83 11.37 -20.98
C VAL A 713 10.44 10.74 -20.81
N GLU A 714 9.45 11.32 -21.51
CA GLU A 714 8.03 10.97 -21.36
C GLU A 714 7.45 10.50 -22.71
N ALA A 715 6.68 9.41 -22.70
CA ALA A 715 5.83 8.97 -23.79
C ALA A 715 4.37 9.39 -23.51
N ASN A 716 3.70 9.96 -24.50
CA ASN A 716 2.38 10.58 -24.37
C ASN A 716 1.42 10.05 -25.44
N VAL A 717 0.14 9.93 -25.06
CA VAL A 717 -0.99 9.81 -25.99
C VAL A 717 -1.80 11.10 -25.92
N LEU A 718 -2.02 11.73 -27.08
CA LEU A 718 -2.71 13.00 -27.27
C LEU A 718 -3.98 12.79 -28.11
N LYS A 719 -5.11 13.38 -27.71
CA LYS A 719 -6.33 13.44 -28.53
C LYS A 719 -6.68 14.90 -28.79
N LEU A 720 -6.68 15.31 -30.06
CA LEU A 720 -6.89 16.71 -30.48
C LEU A 720 -5.97 17.69 -29.71
N GLY A 721 -4.70 17.31 -29.54
CA GLY A 721 -3.69 18.08 -28.80
C GLY A 721 -3.77 18.01 -27.27
N LYS A 722 -4.78 17.36 -26.67
CA LYS A 722 -4.89 17.19 -25.21
C LYS A 722 -4.28 15.87 -24.77
N ARG A 723 -3.39 15.87 -23.76
CA ARG A 723 -2.82 14.65 -23.17
C ARG A 723 -3.95 13.79 -22.56
N LEU A 724 -4.12 12.57 -23.07
CA LEU A 724 -4.96 11.53 -22.46
C LEU A 724 -4.18 10.74 -21.40
N TYR A 725 -2.93 10.42 -21.71
CA TYR A 725 -2.05 9.63 -20.87
C TYR A 725 -0.59 10.02 -21.10
N THR A 726 0.22 9.98 -20.04
CA THR A 726 1.67 10.22 -20.06
C THR A 726 2.35 9.21 -19.14
N THR A 727 3.50 8.66 -19.56
CA THR A 727 4.39 7.86 -18.71
C THR A 727 5.84 8.27 -18.92
N THR A 728 6.65 8.22 -17.88
CA THR A 728 8.11 8.23 -18.00
C THR A 728 8.59 6.93 -18.67
N LEU A 729 9.71 6.98 -19.39
CA LEU A 729 10.38 5.79 -19.93
C LEU A 729 11.12 5.01 -18.82
N ASN A 730 11.12 3.66 -18.88
CA ASN A 730 11.84 2.80 -17.92
C ASN A 730 13.34 2.70 -18.26
N ILE A 731 14.01 3.86 -18.38
CA ILE A 731 15.45 3.94 -18.61
C ILE A 731 16.14 3.87 -17.25
N ARG A 732 16.78 2.73 -16.96
CA ARG A 732 17.62 2.50 -15.78
C ARG A 732 19.10 2.55 -16.17
N GLY A 733 19.97 2.74 -15.19
CA GLY A 733 21.41 2.85 -15.40
C GLY A 733 21.79 4.20 -16.01
N ILE A 734 22.05 5.20 -15.17
CA ILE A 734 22.50 6.51 -15.64
C ILE A 734 23.99 6.42 -16.03
N PRO A 735 24.37 6.72 -17.29
CA PRO A 735 25.77 6.77 -17.69
C PRO A 735 26.51 7.90 -16.97
N LYS A 736 27.74 7.65 -16.56
CA LYS A 736 28.69 8.61 -15.98
C LYS A 736 29.61 9.24 -17.03
N THR A 737 29.16 9.25 -18.29
CA THR A 737 29.83 9.87 -19.44
C THR A 737 28.86 10.82 -20.15
N ASP A 738 29.39 11.87 -20.77
CA ASP A 738 28.61 12.82 -21.59
C ASP A 738 28.28 12.25 -22.99
N GLU A 739 28.57 10.97 -23.25
CA GLU A 739 28.38 10.30 -24.54
C GLU A 739 26.89 10.06 -24.89
N GLU A 740 26.60 9.92 -26.18
CA GLU A 740 25.26 9.53 -26.66
C GLU A 740 24.99 8.04 -26.42
N HIS A 741 23.82 7.75 -25.88
CA HIS A 741 23.36 6.41 -25.52
C HIS A 741 22.03 6.09 -26.21
N ILE A 742 21.95 4.90 -26.81
CA ILE A 742 20.71 4.32 -27.32
C ILE A 742 19.97 3.60 -26.19
N HIS A 743 18.69 3.93 -26.05
CA HIS A 743 17.76 3.23 -25.19
C HIS A 743 16.54 2.77 -25.99
N LEU A 744 16.20 1.49 -25.88
CA LEU A 744 14.95 0.92 -26.41
C LEU A 744 14.05 0.53 -25.23
N CYS A 745 12.80 0.98 -25.25
CA CYS A 745 11.79 0.69 -24.24
C CYS A 745 10.55 0.09 -24.90
N ARG A 746 10.29 -1.19 -24.65
CA ARG A 746 9.17 -1.94 -25.22
C ARG A 746 8.01 -2.05 -24.24
N TYR A 747 6.86 -1.52 -24.63
CA TYR A 747 5.59 -1.63 -23.93
C TYR A 747 4.72 -2.70 -24.60
N LYS A 748 4.08 -3.59 -23.83
CA LYS A 748 3.10 -4.57 -24.34
C LYS A 748 1.67 -4.07 -24.21
N ASP A 749 0.74 -4.67 -24.94
CA ASP A 749 -0.70 -4.36 -25.02
C ASP A 749 -1.39 -4.05 -23.67
N ASN A 750 -1.03 -4.78 -22.62
CA ASN A 750 -1.53 -4.60 -21.25
C ASN A 750 -1.09 -3.28 -20.57
N HIS A 751 -0.14 -2.54 -21.15
CA HIS A 751 0.33 -1.28 -20.60
C HIS A 751 -0.64 -0.13 -20.91
N PRO A 752 -0.99 0.76 -19.94
CA PRO A 752 -1.99 1.80 -20.17
C PRO A 752 -1.70 2.74 -21.34
N LEU A 753 -0.40 2.98 -21.63
CA LEU A 753 0.06 3.74 -22.80
C LEU A 753 -0.51 3.21 -24.13
N ILE A 754 -0.74 1.90 -24.24
CA ILE A 754 -1.31 1.25 -25.43
C ILE A 754 -2.84 1.15 -25.28
N ALA A 755 -3.34 0.76 -24.10
CA ALA A 755 -4.78 0.61 -23.86
C ALA A 755 -5.60 1.92 -24.02
N PHE A 756 -4.97 3.10 -23.92
CA PHE A 756 -5.60 4.39 -24.19
C PHE A 756 -5.51 4.86 -25.65
N LEU A 757 -4.67 4.24 -26.49
CA LEU A 757 -4.43 4.66 -27.87
C LEU A 757 -5.59 4.21 -28.79
N ARG A 758 -6.12 5.13 -29.60
CA ARG A 758 -7.18 4.84 -30.59
C ARG A 758 -6.86 5.50 -31.92
N ASP A 759 -7.55 5.10 -32.98
CA ASP A 759 -7.40 5.70 -34.30
C ASP A 759 -7.55 7.23 -34.27
N SER A 760 -6.64 7.91 -34.97
CA SER A 760 -6.50 9.37 -35.00
C SER A 760 -6.05 10.03 -33.69
N ASP A 761 -5.66 9.28 -32.66
CA ASP A 761 -4.89 9.82 -31.53
C ASP A 761 -3.40 9.92 -31.92
N THR A 762 -2.69 10.91 -31.38
CA THR A 762 -1.27 11.17 -31.66
C THR A 762 -0.41 10.62 -30.52
N PHE A 763 0.55 9.76 -30.84
CA PHE A 763 1.59 9.33 -29.92
C PHE A 763 2.80 10.26 -30.05
N CYS A 764 3.40 10.72 -28.95
CA CYS A 764 4.68 11.44 -29.01
C CYS A 764 5.62 11.21 -27.83
N VAL A 765 6.91 11.33 -28.10
CA VAL A 765 7.99 11.29 -27.10
C VAL A 765 8.46 12.72 -26.83
N THR A 766 8.56 13.12 -25.57
CA THR A 766 8.93 14.48 -25.17
C THR A 766 9.91 14.47 -24.01
N LYS A 767 10.79 15.48 -23.91
CA LYS A 767 11.38 15.83 -22.63
C LYS A 767 10.29 16.45 -21.74
N ARG A 768 10.30 16.19 -20.43
CA ARG A 768 9.43 16.86 -19.47
C ARG A 768 9.66 18.37 -19.51
N ASP A 769 8.58 19.14 -19.37
CA ASP A 769 8.59 20.58 -19.20
C ASP A 769 7.79 20.97 -17.93
N PRO A 770 8.40 21.64 -16.93
CA PRO A 770 9.84 21.91 -16.81
C PRO A 770 10.64 20.65 -16.46
N PRO A 771 11.85 20.45 -17.00
CA PRO A 771 12.67 19.27 -16.72
C PRO A 771 13.32 19.33 -15.33
N LEU A 772 13.42 18.17 -14.66
CA LEU A 772 14.14 18.03 -13.39
C LEU A 772 15.65 17.96 -13.64
N ASP A 773 16.12 17.05 -14.49
CA ASP A 773 17.48 17.05 -15.01
C ASP A 773 17.63 18.04 -16.17
N LYS A 774 18.30 19.16 -15.90
CA LYS A 774 18.63 20.18 -16.89
C LYS A 774 19.81 19.80 -17.79
N GLY A 775 20.66 18.87 -17.37
CA GLY A 775 21.79 18.34 -18.13
C GLY A 775 21.41 17.20 -19.10
N LEU A 776 20.26 16.55 -18.91
CA LEU A 776 19.74 15.57 -19.85
C LEU A 776 19.38 16.22 -21.20
N GLU A 777 19.93 15.72 -22.30
CA GLU A 777 19.58 16.11 -23.66
C GLU A 777 18.96 14.92 -24.42
N LEU A 778 17.75 15.11 -24.95
CA LEU A 778 17.08 14.15 -25.82
C LEU A 778 17.44 14.47 -27.27
N LYS A 779 18.47 13.79 -27.81
CA LYS A 779 19.08 14.08 -29.12
C LYS A 779 18.19 13.62 -30.28
N LYS A 780 17.66 12.41 -30.18
CA LYS A 780 16.78 11.77 -31.17
C LYS A 780 15.75 10.93 -30.44
N CYS A 781 14.57 10.79 -31.01
CA CYS A 781 13.58 9.82 -30.55
C CYS A 781 12.70 9.37 -31.71
N GLY A 782 12.19 8.14 -31.58
CA GLY A 782 11.27 7.55 -32.53
C GLY A 782 10.41 6.46 -31.89
N VAL A 783 9.43 5.99 -32.64
CA VAL A 783 8.40 5.06 -32.19
C VAL A 783 8.16 4.01 -33.27
N HIS A 784 7.96 2.76 -32.87
CA HIS A 784 7.54 1.68 -33.75
C HIS A 784 6.35 0.94 -33.12
N PHE A 785 5.28 0.75 -33.90
CA PHE A 785 4.07 0.03 -33.51
C PHE A 785 4.16 -1.41 -34.02
N ILE A 786 3.85 -2.38 -33.16
CA ILE A 786 3.99 -3.82 -33.43
C ILE A 786 2.60 -4.45 -33.37
N PHE A 787 2.11 -4.98 -34.48
CA PHE A 787 0.80 -5.59 -34.59
C PHE A 787 0.86 -7.13 -34.54
N ASP A 788 -0.31 -7.78 -34.50
CA ASP A 788 -0.42 -9.24 -34.61
C ASP A 788 0.27 -9.76 -35.88
N GLY A 789 1.34 -10.55 -35.70
CA GLY A 789 2.15 -11.11 -36.80
C GLY A 789 3.48 -10.40 -37.07
N ASP A 790 3.72 -9.20 -36.53
CA ASP A 790 5.00 -8.47 -36.69
C ASP A 790 6.11 -8.95 -35.71
N ASP A 791 5.75 -9.79 -34.74
CA ASP A 791 6.50 -10.03 -33.50
C ASP A 791 6.91 -11.49 -33.30
N ASP A 792 8.09 -11.70 -32.70
CA ASP A 792 8.57 -12.96 -32.09
C ASP A 792 8.07 -14.26 -32.77
N TYR A 793 8.29 -14.40 -34.09
CA TYR A 793 8.00 -15.63 -34.83
C TYR A 793 8.94 -16.76 -34.39
N ASP A 794 8.41 -17.96 -34.13
CA ASP A 794 9.20 -19.05 -33.55
C ASP A 794 10.18 -19.73 -34.52
N GLY A 795 10.00 -19.56 -35.85
CA GLY A 795 10.81 -20.22 -36.88
C GLY A 795 12.19 -19.61 -37.16
N GLU A 796 12.87 -20.13 -38.18
CA GLU A 796 14.13 -19.61 -38.73
C GLU A 796 13.82 -18.52 -39.78
N GLU A 797 14.29 -17.28 -39.56
CA GLU A 797 13.96 -16.12 -40.42
C GLU A 797 15.08 -15.71 -41.40
N GLU A 798 16.27 -16.33 -41.33
CA GLU A 798 17.49 -15.93 -42.08
C GLU A 798 17.36 -15.90 -43.62
N SER A 799 16.24 -16.38 -44.16
CA SER A 799 15.94 -16.42 -45.61
C SER A 799 14.77 -15.52 -46.04
N LEU A 800 14.20 -14.73 -45.12
CA LEU A 800 13.07 -13.83 -45.42
C LEU A 800 13.54 -12.45 -45.91
N ASP A 801 12.79 -11.91 -46.88
CA ASP A 801 12.92 -10.54 -47.38
C ASP A 801 12.69 -9.52 -46.24
N ILE A 802 13.37 -8.37 -46.29
CA ILE A 802 13.49 -7.40 -45.18
C ILE A 802 12.11 -6.88 -44.72
N GLY A 803 11.12 -6.83 -45.61
CA GLY A 803 9.74 -6.50 -45.24
C GLY A 803 9.09 -7.49 -44.27
N LEU A 804 9.39 -8.79 -44.43
CA LEU A 804 8.73 -9.92 -43.76
C LEU A 804 9.41 -10.41 -42.46
N GLN A 805 10.64 -9.97 -42.19
CA GLN A 805 11.37 -10.30 -40.96
C GLN A 805 10.66 -9.78 -39.69
N SER A 806 10.76 -10.48 -38.56
CA SER A 806 10.24 -10.01 -37.28
C SER A 806 10.94 -8.73 -36.80
N VAL A 807 10.31 -7.99 -35.88
CA VAL A 807 10.93 -6.79 -35.26
C VAL A 807 12.26 -7.11 -34.57
N SER A 808 12.43 -8.31 -34.02
CA SER A 808 13.65 -8.73 -33.33
C SER A 808 14.79 -9.05 -34.30
N GLU A 809 14.50 -9.58 -35.49
CA GLU A 809 15.47 -9.77 -36.57
C GLU A 809 15.86 -8.42 -37.20
N LYS A 810 14.87 -7.53 -37.43
CA LYS A 810 15.08 -6.14 -37.86
C LYS A 810 15.93 -5.30 -36.87
N LEU A 811 16.02 -5.71 -35.60
CA LEU A 811 16.95 -5.15 -34.61
C LEU A 811 18.34 -5.79 -34.69
N ALA A 812 18.45 -7.11 -34.87
CA ALA A 812 19.72 -7.79 -35.11
C ALA A 812 20.43 -7.23 -36.35
N GLU A 813 19.68 -7.03 -37.45
CA GLU A 813 20.19 -6.45 -38.69
C GLU A 813 20.70 -5.01 -38.51
N PHE A 814 20.02 -4.19 -37.70
CA PHE A 814 20.50 -2.85 -37.37
C PHE A 814 21.87 -2.87 -36.67
N PHE A 815 22.12 -3.84 -35.78
CA PHE A 815 23.44 -4.02 -35.17
C PHE A 815 24.45 -4.60 -36.16
N ARG A 816 24.04 -5.44 -37.12
CA ARG A 816 24.89 -5.95 -38.20
C ARG A 816 25.37 -4.84 -39.14
N ILE A 817 24.44 -4.02 -39.64
CA ILE A 817 24.74 -2.85 -40.50
C ILE A 817 25.61 -1.83 -39.76
N SER A 818 25.47 -1.72 -38.44
CA SER A 818 26.31 -0.82 -37.62
C SER A 818 27.79 -1.20 -37.54
N GLU A 819 28.19 -2.43 -37.95
CA GLU A 819 29.60 -2.77 -38.17
C GLU A 819 30.17 -2.20 -39.50
N GLY A 820 29.32 -1.87 -40.49
CA GLY A 820 29.67 -1.42 -41.84
C GLY A 820 30.17 0.03 -41.93
N GLY A 821 31.30 0.33 -41.27
CA GLY A 821 31.62 1.69 -40.81
C GLY A 821 32.57 2.58 -41.65
N SER A 822 33.28 2.10 -42.69
CA SER A 822 34.30 2.96 -43.36
C SER A 822 34.83 2.52 -44.75
N ALA A 823 34.05 1.85 -45.61
CA ALA A 823 34.46 1.57 -47.00
C ALA A 823 33.31 1.68 -48.02
N MET A 824 33.63 2.29 -49.17
CA MET A 824 32.89 2.44 -50.44
C MET A 824 31.49 1.80 -50.55
N TYR A 825 30.44 2.64 -50.62
CA TYR A 825 29.36 2.49 -51.60
C TYR A 825 28.81 3.87 -52.01
N THR A 826 29.47 4.47 -53.00
CA THR A 826 28.85 5.43 -53.92
C THR A 826 28.55 4.69 -55.22
N THR A 827 27.47 5.10 -55.90
CA THR A 827 26.90 4.49 -57.13
C THR A 827 26.33 3.07 -56.98
N ASP A 828 25.47 2.70 -57.94
CA ASP A 828 24.89 1.35 -58.20
C ASP A 828 23.50 0.99 -57.60
N ILE A 829 22.71 1.96 -57.10
CA ILE A 829 21.29 1.74 -56.70
C ILE A 829 20.27 2.49 -57.59
N GLU A 830 20.71 3.36 -58.51
CA GLU A 830 19.79 4.11 -59.39
C GLU A 830 19.34 3.35 -60.66
N ASP A 831 20.06 2.32 -61.13
CA ASP A 831 19.78 1.67 -62.44
C ASP A 831 18.81 0.45 -62.39
N GLU A 832 18.39 0.00 -61.19
CA GLU A 832 17.46 -1.13 -61.07
C GLU A 832 15.99 -0.69 -60.94
N CYS A 833 15.73 0.48 -60.34
CA CYS A 833 14.38 1.09 -60.30
C CYS A 833 13.84 1.44 -61.69
N GLN A 834 14.71 1.72 -62.66
CA GLN A 834 14.32 2.14 -64.01
C GLN A 834 13.65 1.01 -64.82
N LYS A 835 13.89 -0.27 -64.48
CA LYS A 835 13.48 -1.45 -65.29
C LYS A 835 12.15 -2.10 -64.87
N ARG A 836 11.49 -1.64 -63.80
CA ARG A 836 10.19 -2.19 -63.33
C ARG A 836 8.94 -1.40 -63.77
N LEU A 837 9.10 -0.39 -64.64
CA LEU A 837 8.01 0.48 -65.10
C LEU A 837 7.55 0.25 -66.55
N GLU A 838 8.20 -0.65 -67.30
CA GLU A 838 7.82 -1.00 -68.69
C GLU A 838 7.32 -2.45 -68.79
N THR A 839 6.22 -2.80 -68.09
CA THR A 839 5.51 -4.08 -68.30
C THR A 839 4.04 -4.12 -67.86
N LEU A 840 3.40 -2.95 -67.66
CA LEU A 840 1.97 -2.84 -67.32
C LEU A 840 1.24 -1.91 -68.28
N ASP A 841 1.17 -2.33 -69.55
CA ASP A 841 0.47 -1.61 -70.62
C ASP A 841 -0.52 -2.53 -71.34
N GLN A 842 -1.74 -2.63 -70.78
CA GLN A 842 -3.01 -2.96 -71.47
C GLN A 842 -4.19 -3.00 -70.48
N GLU A 843 -5.40 -2.71 -71.00
CA GLU A 843 -6.65 -2.41 -70.27
C GLU A 843 -6.59 -1.09 -69.44
N GLU A 844 -7.37 -0.04 -69.70
CA GLU A 844 -8.46 0.17 -70.67
C GLU A 844 -8.28 1.46 -71.50
N PHE A 845 -8.50 1.38 -72.82
CA PHE A 845 -8.41 2.53 -73.73
C PHE A 845 -9.79 2.84 -74.35
N LYS A 846 -10.66 3.61 -73.67
CA LYS A 846 -11.87 4.23 -74.27
C LYS A 846 -12.62 5.26 -73.39
N SER A 847 -12.13 6.50 -73.36
CA SER A 847 -13.02 7.66 -73.65
C SER A 847 -12.20 8.89 -74.07
N SER A 848 -12.67 9.58 -75.12
CA SER A 848 -11.88 10.59 -75.84
C SER A 848 -11.86 11.97 -75.18
N SER A 849 -10.65 12.40 -74.82
CA SER A 849 -10.04 13.71 -75.14
C SER A 849 -10.92 14.92 -75.53
N ARG A 850 -10.65 16.07 -74.87
CA ARG A 850 -10.59 17.42 -75.50
C ARG A 850 -10.01 18.47 -74.52
N LEU A 851 -9.24 19.43 -75.07
CA LEU A 851 -8.54 20.57 -74.41
C LEU A 851 -7.51 20.15 -73.33
N TYR A 852 -6.20 20.37 -73.43
CA TYR A 852 -5.34 21.10 -74.38
C TYR A 852 -5.37 22.65 -74.32
N ILE A 853 -4.16 23.24 -74.14
CA ILE A 853 -3.70 24.63 -74.45
C ILE A 853 -3.72 25.70 -73.30
N ILE A 854 -2.61 26.49 -73.24
CA ILE A 854 -2.35 27.78 -72.52
C ILE A 854 -2.19 27.70 -70.97
N LEU A 855 -1.14 28.24 -70.32
CA LEU A 855 0.17 28.77 -70.79
C LEU A 855 1.23 28.80 -69.64
N LYS A 856 2.52 28.86 -70.00
CA LYS A 856 3.63 29.27 -69.09
C LYS A 856 3.66 30.79 -68.85
N LYS A 857 3.85 31.22 -67.60
CA LYS A 857 4.75 32.31 -67.11
C LYS A 857 4.55 32.47 -65.59
N SER A 858 5.56 32.27 -64.73
CA SER A 858 6.78 33.07 -64.49
C SER A 858 6.54 34.31 -63.61
N SER A 859 7.09 34.26 -62.40
CA SER A 859 7.58 35.34 -61.51
C SER A 859 6.94 36.74 -61.56
N VAL A 860 6.32 37.16 -60.45
CA VAL A 860 6.27 38.58 -60.00
C VAL A 860 5.82 38.75 -58.54
N ILE A 861 5.00 37.84 -57.99
CA ILE A 861 4.34 38.01 -56.66
C ILE A 861 5.28 37.74 -55.46
N PHE A 862 6.60 37.76 -55.66
CA PHE A 862 7.58 37.72 -54.55
C PHE A 862 7.84 39.11 -53.94
N PHE A 863 7.32 40.19 -54.54
CA PHE A 863 7.60 41.58 -54.14
C PHE A 863 6.49 42.29 -53.34
N LEU A 864 5.33 41.63 -53.12
CA LEU A 864 4.16 42.25 -52.47
C LEU A 864 3.96 41.84 -51.00
N VAL A 865 4.58 40.75 -50.53
CA VAL A 865 4.39 40.24 -49.16
C VAL A 865 5.25 41.00 -48.14
N SER A 866 6.48 41.37 -48.50
CA SER A 866 7.42 42.08 -47.62
C SER A 866 6.95 43.48 -47.20
N LEU A 867 6.03 44.10 -47.94
CA LEU A 867 5.53 45.45 -47.65
C LEU A 867 4.46 45.47 -46.54
N ILE A 868 3.76 44.35 -46.34
CA ILE A 868 2.65 44.26 -45.36
C ILE A 868 3.17 44.01 -43.93
N PHE A 869 4.24 43.20 -43.79
CA PHE A 869 4.86 42.96 -42.48
C PHE A 869 5.52 44.22 -41.87
N MET A 870 5.95 45.18 -42.69
CA MET A 870 6.49 46.47 -42.24
C MET A 870 5.43 47.39 -41.60
N LEU A 871 4.14 47.20 -41.89
CA LEU A 871 3.07 48.11 -41.43
C LEU A 871 2.32 47.61 -40.19
N LEU A 872 2.26 46.29 -39.95
CA LEU A 872 1.55 45.72 -38.81
C LEU A 872 2.37 45.71 -37.50
N SER A 873 3.70 45.65 -37.57
CA SER A 873 4.57 45.80 -36.39
C SER A 873 4.47 47.19 -35.76
N TRP A 874 4.10 48.21 -36.55
CA TRP A 874 4.03 49.60 -36.10
C TRP A 874 2.80 49.91 -35.22
N PHE A 875 1.74 49.12 -35.30
CA PHE A 875 0.46 49.41 -34.63
C PHE A 875 0.29 48.80 -33.23
N CYS A 876 0.97 47.68 -32.92
CA CYS A 876 0.85 47.03 -31.60
C CYS A 876 1.86 47.52 -30.56
N LEU A 877 2.91 48.25 -30.96
CA LEU A 877 3.95 48.74 -30.05
C LEU A 877 3.58 50.04 -29.31
N ARG A 878 2.29 50.35 -29.16
CA ARG A 878 1.80 51.60 -28.55
C ARG A 878 0.70 51.44 -27.48
N PHE A 879 0.72 50.31 -26.78
CA PHE A 879 0.17 50.17 -25.42
C PHE A 879 1.16 49.42 -24.51
N ILE A 880 2.24 50.11 -24.16
CA ILE A 880 3.13 49.75 -23.04
C ILE A 880 3.30 51.00 -22.18
N LEU A 881 2.73 50.96 -20.98
CA LEU A 881 3.02 51.81 -19.82
C LEU A 881 2.55 51.06 -18.57
#